data_AF-A0A5B6TBK3-F1
#
_entry.id   AF-A0A5B6TBK3-F1
#
_cell.length_a   1.000
_cell.length_b   1.000
_cell.length_c   1.000
_cell.angle_alpha   90.00
_cell.angle_beta   90.00
_cell.angle_gamma   90.00
#
_symmetry.space_group_name_H-M   'P 1'
#
loop_
_entity.id
_entity.type
_entity.pdbx_description
1 polymer ?
#
loop_
_entity_poly.entity_id
_entity_poly.type
_entity_poly.pdbx_seq_one_letter_code
_entity_poly.pdbx_strand_id
1 'polypeptide(L)'
;MGQFFTSNILGRWVFGVGLVFLSLAAQGQESPEFKRQGKLAPVLQSGGQMRKTTQVRVQVKDQKQFLAWMKATLPQVPVRSTALSQVYFLEKINPENLHTLAQSPWVQFVDVPNRKAREEAYLQNADPRVNRVEALHLQYPHLHGKDLVVSVKEQPFDSTDIDFKTRVLSSPGFNQQATPHATSMATLISGGGNTAPSSKGVAWQSRLTAADFSNLLPDNTDLLKTQGVSVQNHSYGVGVENYYGLESQAYDQQSLQLPTLLHVFSSGNSGALVAEEGPYANISGFANLTGQFKVSKNTLSVGAIDTSGQVSMLSSTGPTYDGRIKPELVAFGEAGTSEAASVVSGIALVVQDAYRKQNGGVLPPSSLVKAALINSADDKGRPEVDYAAGFGNADALGAVQSILDKRYALGEVTQAATRTFRFTVPAGTAKVKVTLVWQDREGSPNAEKALIQDLDLSLRSIANGENWLPWGLSTFAHKDSLLALARRQTDHLNNVEQVTVSNPLAGEYEVQVRGFQVAGTQEYSVVYEVEKAFSWGYPSAGGQLDSGRKNRLRWLLPVQNGAKGKLEFKWASGGAQWLTLGENISLSAEAFDAVFPDTMALAQMRMVVGSEIYETGLFMVGPTLPLKVGYQCGEEFMLFWPKAAGADRYQVYAMGTQYLEPTAQTTDTVVILQKSQQPGVHYAVAPLVNGKLGQRSLTLNYTQQGVGCYIISFLPRHFVSDTALLDLQISTGFGIEAMYLEKKIAGVFQTIQPIAVGQQTKFALQDAAPVSGRNEYRIKMVTKAGTIFYSQEEALFYTPKNYIQVYPNPNLAGGELNIITQDDGLNSIFLYDQMGRLIREYSQDGSIKVIDTKGISPGAYFIKVFSEEGALTQARVILL
;
A
#
# COMPACT_ATOMS: atom_id res chain seq x y z
N MET A 1 -5.88 66.17 -5.29
CA MET A 1 -7.30 66.57 -5.26
C MET A 1 -7.89 65.95 -4.01
N GLY A 2 -7.91 66.64 -2.87
CA GLY A 2 -8.97 67.55 -2.42
C GLY A 2 -9.65 66.89 -1.21
N GLN A 3 -9.17 67.10 0.02
CA GLN A 3 -9.46 68.20 0.96
C GLN A 3 -10.53 67.82 2.02
N PHE A 4 -10.09 67.87 3.30
CA PHE A 4 -10.76 68.32 4.55
C PHE A 4 -12.18 67.82 4.91
N PHE A 5 -12.46 67.38 6.16
CA PHE A 5 -12.53 68.25 7.34
C PHE A 5 -12.21 67.54 8.68
N THR A 6 -11.52 68.29 9.54
CA THR A 6 -11.29 68.12 10.97
C THR A 6 -12.40 68.76 11.81
N SER A 7 -12.67 68.27 13.03
CA SER A 7 -12.57 69.11 14.25
C SER A 7 -12.86 68.34 15.55
N ASN A 8 -12.03 68.66 16.55
CA ASN A 8 -12.03 68.27 17.96
C ASN A 8 -13.21 68.87 18.74
N ILE A 9 -13.59 68.28 19.89
CA ILE A 9 -13.73 69.01 21.17
C ILE A 9 -13.37 68.08 22.36
N LEU A 10 -12.45 68.55 23.21
CA LEU A 10 -12.12 68.05 24.55
C LEU A 10 -13.13 68.57 25.59
N GLY A 11 -13.43 67.78 26.62
CA GLY A 11 -14.12 68.26 27.83
C GLY A 11 -13.90 67.35 29.03
N ARG A 12 -12.97 67.74 29.93
CA ARG A 12 -12.70 67.16 31.26
C ARG A 12 -13.94 67.22 32.16
N TRP A 13 -14.14 66.25 33.06
CA TRP A 13 -14.63 66.49 34.43
C TRP A 13 -14.09 65.46 35.44
N VAL A 14 -13.86 65.98 36.65
CA VAL A 14 -13.25 65.38 37.84
C VAL A 14 -14.34 64.76 38.75
N PHE A 15 -13.91 63.80 39.57
CA PHE A 15 -14.57 63.12 40.70
C PHE A 15 -15.69 63.87 41.45
N GLY A 16 -16.75 63.11 41.77
CA GLY A 16 -17.73 63.42 42.81
C GLY A 16 -18.39 62.14 43.32
N VAL A 17 -18.14 61.80 44.59
CA VAL A 17 -18.68 60.64 45.33
C VAL A 17 -20.16 60.82 45.63
N GLY A 18 -20.96 59.78 45.41
CA GLY A 18 -22.35 59.69 45.85
C GLY A 18 -22.79 58.23 45.94
N LEU A 19 -22.84 57.70 47.17
CA LEU A 19 -23.40 56.40 47.51
C LEU A 19 -24.90 56.37 47.21
N VAL A 20 -25.33 55.42 46.36
CA VAL A 20 -26.73 54.98 46.27
C VAL A 20 -26.73 53.45 46.37
N PHE A 21 -27.36 52.96 47.44
CA PHE A 21 -27.65 51.54 47.64
C PHE A 21 -28.70 51.10 46.61
N LEU A 22 -28.32 50.22 45.70
CA LEU A 22 -29.23 49.44 44.85
C LEU A 22 -28.97 47.95 45.13
N SER A 23 -29.95 47.34 45.79
CA SER A 23 -30.03 45.91 46.04
C SER A 23 -30.19 45.16 44.71
N LEU A 24 -29.09 44.63 44.19
CA LEU A 24 -29.11 43.59 43.16
C LEU A 24 -29.34 42.25 43.85
N ALA A 25 -30.53 41.69 43.64
CA ALA A 25 -30.84 40.32 44.00
C ALA A 25 -29.83 39.39 43.32
N ALA A 26 -29.18 38.56 44.13
CA ALA A 26 -28.37 37.45 43.66
C ALA A 26 -29.27 36.49 42.85
N GLN A 27 -29.15 36.53 41.52
CA GLN A 27 -29.49 35.37 40.71
C GLN A 27 -28.46 34.30 41.03
N GLY A 28 -28.92 33.24 41.70
CA GLY A 28 -28.09 32.10 42.06
C GLY A 28 -27.35 31.58 40.84
N GLN A 29 -26.08 31.21 41.06
CA GLN A 29 -25.40 30.25 40.20
C GLN A 29 -26.31 29.04 40.05
N GLU A 30 -26.90 28.86 38.88
CA GLU A 30 -27.32 27.53 38.46
C GLU A 30 -26.06 26.68 38.51
N SER A 31 -25.99 25.83 39.53
CA SER A 31 -25.16 24.64 39.54
C SER A 31 -25.25 23.99 38.16
N PRO A 32 -24.13 23.60 37.53
CA PRO A 32 -24.18 22.99 36.21
C PRO A 32 -25.08 21.76 36.32
N GLU A 33 -26.23 21.80 35.64
CA GLU A 33 -27.03 20.60 35.43
C GLU A 33 -26.10 19.58 34.77
N PHE A 34 -25.78 18.50 35.50
CA PHE A 34 -25.21 17.30 34.92
C PHE A 34 -26.16 16.86 33.80
N LYS A 35 -25.86 17.20 32.53
CA LYS A 35 -26.50 16.57 31.39
C LYS A 35 -26.23 15.08 31.52
N ARG A 36 -27.27 14.30 31.87
CA ARG A 36 -27.15 12.83 31.91
C ARG A 36 -26.58 12.38 30.57
N GLN A 37 -25.41 11.73 30.59
CA GLN A 37 -24.85 11.07 29.42
C GLN A 37 -25.94 10.20 28.78
N GLY A 38 -26.27 10.49 27.52
CA GLY A 38 -27.21 9.70 26.76
C GLY A 38 -26.68 8.28 26.61
N LYS A 39 -27.51 7.28 26.89
CA LYS A 39 -27.15 5.86 26.69
C LYS A 39 -27.09 5.45 25.23
N LEU A 40 -27.50 6.31 24.31
CA LEU A 40 -27.48 6.06 22.88
C LEU A 40 -26.20 6.63 22.28
N ALA A 41 -25.55 5.89 21.39
CA ALA A 41 -24.49 6.43 20.54
C ALA A 41 -24.97 7.69 19.81
N PRO A 42 -24.11 8.70 19.57
CA PRO A 42 -24.50 9.95 18.93
C PRO A 42 -25.33 9.75 17.66
N VAL A 43 -24.92 8.80 16.81
CA VAL A 43 -25.57 8.49 15.53
C VAL A 43 -26.99 7.96 15.68
N LEU A 44 -27.34 7.41 16.86
CA LEU A 44 -28.69 6.97 17.18
C LEU A 44 -29.56 8.08 17.78
N GLN A 45 -28.98 9.24 18.10
CA GLN A 45 -29.70 10.40 18.64
C GLN A 45 -30.25 11.30 17.53
N SER A 46 -29.67 11.26 16.32
CA SER A 46 -30.16 12.03 15.18
C SER A 46 -31.47 11.46 14.61
N GLY A 47 -32.50 12.30 14.47
CA GLY A 47 -33.86 11.88 14.12
C GLY A 47 -34.00 11.15 12.77
N GLY A 48 -33.04 11.33 11.84
CA GLY A 48 -33.00 10.63 10.56
C GLY A 48 -32.50 9.18 10.65
N GLN A 49 -31.46 8.92 11.45
CA GLN A 49 -30.89 7.58 11.66
C GLN A 49 -31.70 6.76 12.65
N MET A 50 -32.27 7.41 13.68
CA MET A 50 -33.20 6.78 14.62
C MET A 50 -34.39 6.12 13.90
N ARG A 51 -34.88 6.72 12.80
CA ARG A 51 -35.98 6.19 11.97
C ARG A 51 -35.58 5.03 11.04
N LYS A 52 -34.29 4.87 10.71
CA LYS A 52 -33.77 3.84 9.80
C LYS A 52 -33.21 2.61 10.52
N THR A 53 -32.92 2.73 11.81
CA THR A 53 -32.24 1.68 12.59
C THR A 53 -33.20 0.55 12.94
N THR A 54 -32.90 -0.67 12.46
CA THR A 54 -33.67 -1.89 12.76
C THR A 54 -32.91 -2.88 13.65
N GLN A 55 -31.65 -2.60 13.97
CA GLN A 55 -30.78 -3.46 14.77
C GLN A 55 -29.87 -2.60 15.65
N VAL A 56 -29.45 -3.07 16.82
CA VAL A 56 -28.49 -2.38 17.71
C VAL A 56 -27.63 -3.36 18.50
N ARG A 57 -26.51 -2.88 19.04
CA ARG A 57 -25.78 -3.56 20.12
C ARG A 57 -26.08 -2.89 21.45
N VAL A 58 -26.29 -3.66 22.50
CA VAL A 58 -26.63 -3.16 23.84
C VAL A 58 -25.66 -3.73 24.86
N GLN A 59 -24.89 -2.85 25.50
CA GLN A 59 -24.10 -3.18 26.68
C GLN A 59 -24.96 -3.10 27.94
N VAL A 60 -24.83 -4.09 28.82
CA VAL A 60 -25.72 -4.26 29.97
C VAL A 60 -24.95 -4.41 31.28
N LYS A 61 -25.51 -3.91 32.38
CA LYS A 61 -24.91 -3.99 33.73
C LYS A 61 -24.93 -5.41 34.29
N ASP A 62 -26.05 -6.09 34.09
CA ASP A 62 -26.29 -7.43 34.60
C ASP A 62 -27.09 -8.23 33.56
N GLN A 63 -26.51 -9.34 33.12
CA GLN A 63 -27.09 -10.20 32.10
C GLN A 63 -28.45 -10.78 32.52
N LYS A 64 -28.56 -11.28 33.75
CA LYS A 64 -29.76 -11.97 34.21
C LYS A 64 -30.93 -11.00 34.33
N GLN A 65 -30.67 -9.83 34.92
CA GLN A 65 -31.68 -8.79 35.09
C GLN A 65 -32.08 -8.17 33.75
N PHE A 66 -31.13 -7.93 32.84
CA PHE A 66 -31.43 -7.42 31.51
C PHE A 66 -32.31 -8.38 30.70
N LEU A 67 -31.98 -9.68 30.66
CA LEU A 67 -32.76 -10.66 29.90
C LEU A 67 -34.17 -10.82 30.47
N ALA A 68 -34.32 -10.79 31.81
CA ALA A 68 -35.63 -10.78 32.46
C ALA A 68 -36.44 -9.52 32.10
N TRP A 69 -35.80 -8.35 32.12
CA TRP A 69 -36.42 -7.08 31.74
C TRP A 69 -36.82 -7.05 30.26
N MET A 70 -35.96 -7.53 29.35
CA MET A 70 -36.28 -7.64 27.91
C MET A 70 -37.52 -8.50 27.68
N LYS A 71 -37.62 -9.65 28.35
CA LYS A 71 -38.79 -10.53 28.25
C LYS A 71 -40.08 -9.87 28.76
N ALA A 72 -39.97 -9.00 29.76
CA ALA A 72 -41.12 -8.31 30.34
C ALA A 72 -41.55 -7.06 29.56
N THR A 73 -40.59 -6.29 29.05
CA THR A 73 -40.82 -4.94 28.49
C THR A 73 -40.81 -4.91 26.97
N LEU A 74 -39.98 -5.74 26.32
CA LEU A 74 -39.82 -5.80 24.87
C LEU A 74 -39.82 -7.25 24.35
N PRO A 75 -40.86 -8.07 24.65
CA PRO A 75 -40.88 -9.50 24.32
C PRO A 75 -40.79 -9.81 22.82
N GLN A 76 -41.19 -8.85 21.97
CA GLN A 76 -41.14 -8.95 20.51
C GLN A 76 -39.74 -8.74 19.91
N VAL A 77 -38.79 -8.21 20.67
CA VAL A 77 -37.43 -7.87 20.21
C VAL A 77 -36.52 -9.10 20.39
N PRO A 78 -36.01 -9.71 19.31
CA PRO A 78 -35.06 -10.80 19.41
C PRO A 78 -33.75 -10.33 20.05
N VAL A 79 -33.21 -11.13 20.97
CA VAL A 79 -31.93 -10.88 21.65
C VAL A 79 -30.96 -12.01 21.33
N ARG A 80 -29.78 -11.68 20.82
CA ARG A 80 -28.69 -12.62 20.53
C ARG A 80 -27.44 -12.22 21.30
N SER A 81 -26.64 -13.19 21.74
CA SER A 81 -25.34 -12.92 22.35
C SER A 81 -24.33 -12.44 21.30
N THR A 82 -23.33 -11.68 21.74
CA THR A 82 -22.18 -11.28 20.92
C THR A 82 -20.89 -11.92 21.44
N ALA A 83 -19.76 -11.68 20.76
CA ALA A 83 -18.45 -12.10 21.23
C ALA A 83 -17.95 -11.32 22.46
N LEU A 84 -18.51 -10.13 22.72
CA LEU A 84 -18.20 -9.37 23.94
C LEU A 84 -19.11 -9.82 25.09
N SER A 85 -18.50 -10.01 26.26
CA SER A 85 -19.25 -10.24 27.49
C SER A 85 -20.18 -9.07 27.78
N GLN A 86 -21.41 -9.36 28.21
CA GLN A 86 -22.42 -8.35 28.56
C GLN A 86 -22.84 -7.41 27.41
N VAL A 87 -22.57 -7.78 26.16
CA VAL A 87 -23.08 -7.07 24.99
C VAL A 87 -23.99 -8.00 24.18
N TYR A 88 -25.18 -7.51 23.87
CA TYR A 88 -26.22 -8.23 23.13
C TYR A 88 -26.53 -7.56 21.80
N PHE A 89 -26.82 -8.36 20.79
CA PHE A 89 -27.34 -7.91 19.50
C PHE A 89 -28.86 -8.02 19.48
N LEU A 90 -29.53 -6.90 19.22
CA LEU A 90 -30.99 -6.82 19.17
C LEU A 90 -31.44 -6.53 17.74
N GLU A 91 -32.51 -7.18 17.32
CA GLU A 91 -33.09 -7.04 15.97
C GLU A 91 -34.51 -6.47 16.03
N LYS A 92 -35.05 -6.05 14.88
CA LYS A 92 -36.42 -5.50 14.75
C LYS A 92 -36.69 -4.30 15.67
N ILE A 93 -35.68 -3.47 15.86
CA ILE A 93 -35.76 -2.25 16.64
C ILE A 93 -36.52 -1.17 15.87
N ASN A 94 -37.30 -0.36 16.59
CA ASN A 94 -37.92 0.86 16.09
C ASN A 94 -37.57 2.05 17.03
N PRO A 95 -37.93 3.30 16.67
CA PRO A 95 -37.63 4.47 17.51
C PRO A 95 -38.16 4.38 18.95
N GLU A 96 -39.34 3.81 19.18
CA GLU A 96 -39.91 3.65 20.52
C GLU A 96 -39.13 2.62 21.35
N ASN A 97 -38.67 1.53 20.72
CA ASN A 97 -37.81 0.55 21.38
C ASN A 97 -36.46 1.16 21.79
N LEU A 98 -35.86 2.02 20.95
CA LEU A 98 -34.62 2.74 21.29
C LEU A 98 -34.80 3.63 22.52
N HIS A 99 -35.90 4.38 22.57
CA HIS A 99 -36.23 5.22 23.72
C HIS A 99 -36.43 4.36 24.99
N THR A 100 -37.12 3.23 24.87
CA THR A 100 -37.34 2.29 25.97
C THR A 100 -36.03 1.67 26.47
N LEU A 101 -35.13 1.28 25.56
CA LEU A 101 -33.80 0.76 25.90
C LEU A 101 -32.96 1.82 26.62
N ALA A 102 -32.98 3.07 26.17
CA ALA A 102 -32.25 4.17 26.80
C ALA A 102 -32.73 4.45 28.24
N GLN A 103 -33.99 4.17 28.55
CA GLN A 103 -34.57 4.33 29.90
C GLN A 103 -34.34 3.13 30.83
N SER A 104 -33.98 1.96 30.30
CA SER A 104 -33.78 0.73 31.08
C SER A 104 -32.69 0.90 32.15
N PRO A 105 -32.90 0.50 33.41
CA PRO A 105 -31.85 0.58 34.44
C PRO A 105 -30.68 -0.40 34.19
N TRP A 106 -30.93 -1.44 33.40
CA TRP A 106 -29.98 -2.52 33.10
C TRP A 106 -29.13 -2.26 31.87
N VAL A 107 -29.53 -1.31 31.02
CA VAL A 107 -28.75 -0.88 29.85
C VAL A 107 -27.72 0.16 30.28
N GLN A 108 -26.46 -0.04 29.87
CA GLN A 108 -25.38 0.94 30.00
C GLN A 108 -25.27 1.79 28.75
N PHE A 109 -25.20 1.14 27.59
CA PHE A 109 -25.01 1.82 26.31
C PHE A 109 -25.66 1.05 25.16
N VAL A 110 -26.14 1.79 24.16
CA VAL A 110 -26.73 1.28 22.93
C VAL A 110 -25.94 1.87 21.78
N ASP A 111 -25.32 1.01 20.99
CA ASP A 111 -24.49 1.37 19.84
C ASP A 111 -25.10 0.87 18.53
N VAL A 112 -24.63 1.45 17.42
CA VAL A 112 -25.00 0.98 16.09
C VAL A 112 -24.54 -0.47 15.85
N PRO A 113 -25.31 -1.24 15.07
CA PRO A 113 -24.99 -2.62 14.69
C PRO A 113 -23.93 -2.62 13.57
N ASN A 114 -23.54 -3.82 13.12
CA ASN A 114 -22.53 -4.08 12.10
C ASN A 114 -22.63 -3.13 10.89
N ARG A 115 -21.73 -2.14 10.84
CA ARG A 115 -21.55 -1.28 9.67
C ARG A 115 -20.78 -2.06 8.62
N LYS A 116 -21.12 -1.83 7.34
CA LYS A 116 -20.33 -2.40 6.24
C LYS A 116 -19.03 -1.60 6.11
N ALA A 117 -17.95 -2.14 6.65
CA ALA A 117 -16.63 -1.60 6.40
C ALA A 117 -16.23 -1.76 4.93
N ARG A 118 -15.32 -0.90 4.49
CA ARG A 118 -14.78 -0.89 3.14
C ARG A 118 -13.27 -0.76 3.21
N GLU A 119 -12.60 -1.40 2.27
CA GLU A 119 -11.20 -1.13 1.97
C GLU A 119 -11.06 0.37 1.68
N GLU A 120 -9.97 0.98 2.12
CA GLU A 120 -9.65 2.34 1.72
C GLU A 120 -8.91 2.30 0.36
N ALA A 121 -8.50 3.44 -0.19
CA ALA A 121 -8.05 3.49 -1.59
C ALA A 121 -6.79 2.63 -1.86
N TYR A 122 -6.71 2.07 -3.07
CA TYR A 122 -5.67 1.15 -3.56
C TYR A 122 -4.69 1.86 -4.51
N LEU A 123 -3.37 1.60 -4.46
CA LEU A 123 -2.46 1.81 -5.62
C LEU A 123 -1.02 1.20 -5.51
N GLN A 124 -0.26 1.43 -6.60
CA GLN A 124 0.83 0.62 -7.18
C GLN A 124 2.28 1.03 -6.83
N ASN A 125 2.55 1.94 -5.89
CA ASN A 125 3.91 2.46 -5.68
C ASN A 125 4.34 2.47 -4.21
N ALA A 126 5.32 1.65 -3.85
CA ALA A 126 6.01 1.74 -2.55
C ALA A 126 7.28 2.61 -2.70
N ASP A 127 7.48 3.57 -1.80
CA ASP A 127 8.75 4.28 -1.65
C ASP A 127 9.34 4.03 -0.25
N PRO A 128 10.21 3.02 -0.07
CA PRO A 128 10.80 2.69 1.24
C PRO A 128 11.76 3.77 1.75
N ARG A 129 12.01 4.84 0.98
CA ARG A 129 12.94 5.92 1.32
C ARG A 129 12.29 6.99 2.19
N VAL A 130 10.98 7.23 2.05
CA VAL A 130 10.25 8.29 2.78
C VAL A 130 10.24 8.01 4.29
N ASN A 131 10.08 6.76 4.69
CA ASN A 131 10.07 6.32 6.09
C ASN A 131 11.41 5.68 6.52
N ARG A 132 12.49 5.90 5.75
CA ARG A 132 13.87 5.38 6.01
C ARG A 132 13.98 3.85 6.15
N VAL A 133 13.05 3.10 5.56
CA VAL A 133 13.04 1.63 5.54
C VAL A 133 14.25 1.08 4.77
N GLU A 134 14.61 1.69 3.64
CA GLU A 134 15.80 1.27 2.88
C GLU A 134 17.08 1.44 3.72
N ALA A 135 17.24 2.59 4.39
CA ALA A 135 18.38 2.86 5.26
C ALA A 135 18.46 1.85 6.42
N LEU A 136 17.32 1.53 7.05
CA LEU A 136 17.20 0.47 8.05
C LEU A 136 17.67 -0.89 7.51
N HIS A 137 17.20 -1.31 6.34
CA HIS A 137 17.58 -2.61 5.76
C HIS A 137 19.07 -2.69 5.43
N LEU A 138 19.66 -1.59 4.96
CA LEU A 138 21.09 -1.52 4.64
C LEU A 138 21.96 -1.52 5.90
N GLN A 139 21.58 -0.76 6.92
CA GLN A 139 22.36 -0.63 8.15
C GLN A 139 22.20 -1.83 9.09
N TYR A 140 21.01 -2.43 9.13
CA TYR A 140 20.68 -3.58 9.99
C TYR A 140 20.11 -4.74 9.17
N PRO A 141 20.94 -5.42 8.33
CA PRO A 141 20.51 -6.49 7.42
C PRO A 141 20.11 -7.82 8.12
N HIS A 142 19.89 -7.76 9.43
CA HIS A 142 19.40 -8.88 10.23
C HIS A 142 18.07 -8.54 10.93
N LEU A 143 17.57 -7.30 10.88
CA LEU A 143 16.36 -6.86 11.58
C LEU A 143 15.20 -6.77 10.60
N HIS A 144 14.49 -7.88 10.41
CA HIS A 144 13.55 -8.07 9.31
C HIS A 144 12.27 -8.81 9.72
N GLY A 145 12.05 -8.99 11.03
CA GLY A 145 10.81 -9.55 11.56
C GLY A 145 10.68 -11.07 11.41
N LYS A 146 11.79 -11.80 11.14
CA LYS A 146 11.78 -13.26 11.01
C LYS A 146 11.03 -13.91 12.18
N ASP A 147 10.14 -14.87 11.94
CA ASP A 147 9.35 -15.55 12.99
C ASP A 147 8.35 -14.67 13.78
N LEU A 148 8.31 -13.34 13.57
CA LEU A 148 7.19 -12.52 14.02
C LEU A 148 6.00 -12.73 13.09
N VAL A 149 4.80 -12.55 13.64
CA VAL A 149 3.54 -12.73 12.92
C VAL A 149 2.76 -11.43 12.93
N VAL A 150 2.32 -11.03 11.74
CA VAL A 150 1.33 -9.98 11.53
C VAL A 150 0.02 -10.55 11.04
N SER A 151 -1.08 -10.03 11.59
CA SER A 151 -2.43 -10.27 11.08
C SER A 151 -2.88 -9.08 10.23
N VAL A 152 -3.33 -9.34 9.00
CA VAL A 152 -3.98 -8.36 8.13
C VAL A 152 -5.48 -8.55 8.29
N LYS A 153 -6.15 -7.64 9.02
CA LYS A 153 -7.58 -7.70 9.25
C LYS A 153 -8.32 -6.97 8.13
N GLU A 154 -8.72 -7.68 7.09
CA GLU A 154 -9.33 -7.16 5.86
C GLU A 154 -10.02 -8.29 5.07
N GLN A 155 -10.41 -8.07 3.81
CA GLN A 155 -10.56 -9.18 2.84
C GLN A 155 -9.20 -9.90 2.72
N PRO A 156 -9.17 -11.19 2.36
CA PRO A 156 -7.91 -11.91 2.31
C PRO A 156 -6.99 -11.36 1.20
N PHE A 157 -5.68 -11.44 1.45
CA PHE A 157 -4.67 -11.24 0.40
C PHE A 157 -4.43 -12.53 -0.39
N ASP A 158 -3.79 -12.44 -1.55
CA ASP A 158 -3.40 -13.61 -2.34
C ASP A 158 -2.29 -14.39 -1.62
N SER A 159 -2.67 -15.47 -0.93
CA SER A 159 -1.74 -16.36 -0.24
C SER A 159 -0.72 -17.07 -1.14
N THR A 160 -0.96 -17.06 -2.47
CA THR A 160 -0.10 -17.72 -3.46
C THR A 160 0.93 -16.80 -4.10
N ASP A 161 0.90 -15.50 -3.78
CA ASP A 161 1.88 -14.53 -4.26
C ASP A 161 3.30 -14.98 -3.87
N ILE A 162 4.22 -14.92 -4.85
CA ILE A 162 5.61 -15.34 -4.66
C ILE A 162 6.32 -14.49 -3.61
N ASP A 163 5.84 -13.28 -3.32
CA ASP A 163 6.34 -12.43 -2.25
C ASP A 163 6.03 -13.00 -0.87
N PHE A 164 5.02 -13.87 -0.69
CA PHE A 164 4.67 -14.47 0.60
C PHE A 164 5.04 -15.95 0.72
N LYS A 165 5.72 -16.51 -0.29
CA LYS A 165 6.00 -17.94 -0.43
C LYS A 165 6.49 -18.56 0.90
N THR A 166 5.74 -19.57 1.39
CA THR A 166 5.93 -20.34 2.65
C THR A 166 5.81 -19.55 3.97
N ARG A 167 5.43 -18.28 3.94
CA ARG A 167 5.31 -17.43 5.15
C ARG A 167 3.87 -17.12 5.55
N VAL A 168 2.89 -17.64 4.80
CA VAL A 168 1.47 -17.51 5.13
C VAL A 168 1.04 -18.58 6.13
N LEU A 169 0.44 -18.16 7.24
CA LEU A 169 -0.24 -19.02 8.20
C LEU A 169 -1.66 -19.29 7.73
N SER A 170 -2.13 -20.54 7.87
CA SER A 170 -3.52 -20.87 7.59
C SER A 170 -4.47 -20.13 8.54
N SER A 171 -5.56 -19.63 7.97
CA SER A 171 -6.62 -18.94 8.70
C SER A 171 -7.95 -19.14 7.96
N PRO A 172 -9.10 -19.19 8.67
CA PRO A 172 -10.42 -19.14 8.04
C PRO A 172 -10.62 -17.90 7.15
N GLY A 173 -9.83 -16.84 7.34
CA GLY A 173 -9.87 -15.62 6.51
C GLY A 173 -9.65 -15.87 5.01
N PHE A 174 -8.92 -16.93 4.63
CA PHE A 174 -8.65 -17.26 3.22
C PHE A 174 -9.80 -17.99 2.50
N ASN A 175 -10.96 -18.17 3.15
CA ASN A 175 -12.14 -18.80 2.52
C ASN A 175 -12.88 -17.85 1.56
N GLN A 176 -12.45 -16.60 1.45
CA GLN A 176 -13.03 -15.58 0.55
C GLN A 176 -12.07 -15.30 -0.61
N GLN A 177 -12.57 -14.66 -1.67
CA GLN A 177 -11.73 -14.25 -2.80
C GLN A 177 -10.73 -13.19 -2.35
N ALA A 178 -9.46 -13.36 -2.74
CA ALA A 178 -8.41 -12.41 -2.44
C ALA A 178 -8.62 -11.06 -3.15
N THR A 179 -8.23 -9.96 -2.51
CA THR A 179 -8.27 -8.63 -3.12
C THR A 179 -6.87 -8.06 -3.41
N PRO A 180 -6.74 -7.25 -4.47
CA PRO A 180 -5.51 -6.49 -4.72
C PRO A 180 -5.14 -5.53 -3.56
N HIS A 181 -6.13 -4.96 -2.88
CA HIS A 181 -5.90 -4.05 -1.75
C HIS A 181 -5.22 -4.78 -0.59
N ALA A 182 -5.82 -5.86 -0.09
CA ALA A 182 -5.23 -6.65 0.99
C ALA A 182 -3.85 -7.20 0.62
N THR A 183 -3.67 -7.62 -0.64
CA THR A 183 -2.38 -8.10 -1.17
C THR A 183 -1.31 -7.00 -1.14
N SER A 184 -1.68 -5.77 -1.44
CA SER A 184 -0.76 -4.63 -1.35
C SER A 184 -0.39 -4.32 0.10
N MET A 185 -1.35 -4.36 1.03
CA MET A 185 -1.11 -4.16 2.46
C MET A 185 -0.14 -5.21 3.01
N ALA A 186 -0.41 -6.49 2.72
CA ALA A 186 0.48 -7.60 3.07
C ALA A 186 1.89 -7.44 2.46
N THR A 187 1.98 -6.93 1.23
CA THR A 187 3.25 -6.69 0.53
C THR A 187 4.06 -5.58 1.19
N LEU A 188 3.44 -4.43 1.51
CA LEU A 188 4.11 -3.32 2.20
C LEU A 188 4.64 -3.73 3.58
N ILE A 189 3.88 -4.58 4.30
CA ILE A 189 4.30 -5.08 5.61
C ILE A 189 5.44 -6.10 5.48
N SER A 190 5.25 -7.16 4.67
CA SER A 190 6.07 -8.37 4.72
C SER A 190 6.34 -9.05 3.37
N GLY A 191 6.16 -8.32 2.26
CA GLY A 191 6.54 -8.80 0.93
C GLY A 191 8.02 -9.17 0.87
N GLY A 192 8.34 -10.33 0.29
CA GLY A 192 9.70 -10.87 0.25
C GLY A 192 10.64 -10.13 -0.70
N GLY A 193 10.11 -9.22 -1.52
CA GLY A 193 10.86 -8.63 -2.62
C GLY A 193 11.31 -9.68 -3.62
N ASN A 194 10.49 -10.69 -3.87
CA ASN A 194 10.64 -11.73 -4.87
C ASN A 194 10.09 -11.27 -6.22
N THR A 195 8.99 -10.53 -6.27
CA THR A 195 8.46 -10.00 -7.54
C THR A 195 9.35 -8.88 -8.08
N ALA A 196 9.68 -7.92 -7.22
CA ALA A 196 10.49 -6.76 -7.56
C ALA A 196 11.29 -6.27 -6.33
N PRO A 197 12.37 -5.49 -6.49
CA PRO A 197 12.97 -4.80 -5.35
C PRO A 197 11.98 -3.91 -4.59
N SER A 198 11.02 -3.31 -5.30
CA SER A 198 9.96 -2.46 -4.72
C SER A 198 8.87 -3.24 -3.97
N SER A 199 8.74 -4.56 -4.17
CA SER A 199 7.79 -5.40 -3.42
C SER A 199 8.38 -5.96 -2.12
N LYS A 200 9.56 -5.45 -1.71
CA LYS A 200 10.17 -5.80 -0.44
C LYS A 200 9.54 -4.97 0.69
N GLY A 201 8.73 -5.63 1.51
CA GLY A 201 8.09 -5.02 2.67
C GLY A 201 9.07 -4.64 3.78
N VAL A 202 8.61 -3.86 4.75
CA VAL A 202 9.45 -3.38 5.86
C VAL A 202 9.98 -4.56 6.71
N ALA A 203 9.10 -5.49 7.08
CA ALA A 203 9.42 -6.71 7.83
C ALA A 203 9.38 -7.93 6.89
N TRP A 204 10.15 -7.88 5.81
CA TRP A 204 10.10 -8.86 4.70
C TRP A 204 10.31 -10.33 5.08
N GLN A 205 10.81 -10.64 6.29
CA GLN A 205 10.95 -12.01 6.80
C GLN A 205 9.84 -12.46 7.75
N SER A 206 8.88 -11.60 8.07
CA SER A 206 7.77 -11.96 8.96
C SER A 206 6.80 -12.94 8.31
N ARG A 207 5.96 -13.56 9.14
CA ARG A 207 4.87 -14.44 8.74
C ARG A 207 3.57 -13.64 8.75
N LEU A 208 2.65 -14.01 7.87
CA LEU A 208 1.39 -13.31 7.67
C LEU A 208 0.20 -14.24 7.94
N THR A 209 -0.87 -13.70 8.52
CA THR A 209 -2.19 -14.34 8.56
C THR A 209 -3.26 -13.34 8.14
N ALA A 210 -4.38 -13.84 7.61
CA ALA A 210 -5.55 -13.01 7.31
C ALA A 210 -6.59 -13.14 8.43
N ALA A 211 -7.30 -12.05 8.73
CA ALA A 211 -8.51 -12.04 9.54
C ALA A 211 -9.57 -11.23 8.82
N ASP A 212 -10.85 -11.61 8.91
CA ASP A 212 -11.91 -10.82 8.27
C ASP A 212 -12.29 -9.60 9.12
N PHE A 213 -12.93 -8.63 8.47
CA PHE A 213 -13.42 -7.38 9.07
C PHE A 213 -14.94 -7.26 8.92
N SER A 214 -15.63 -8.40 8.76
CA SER A 214 -17.10 -8.46 8.83
C SER A 214 -17.60 -8.12 10.23
N ASN A 215 -16.75 -8.41 11.23
CA ASN A 215 -16.87 -7.96 12.61
C ASN A 215 -15.77 -6.94 12.93
N LEU A 216 -16.18 -5.74 13.34
CA LEU A 216 -15.29 -4.61 13.62
C LEU A 216 -14.71 -4.64 15.04
N LEU A 217 -15.24 -5.51 15.91
CA LEU A 217 -14.65 -5.79 17.23
C LEU A 217 -13.29 -6.47 17.09
N PRO A 218 -12.41 -6.38 18.11
CA PRO A 218 -11.14 -7.09 18.10
C PRO A 218 -11.34 -8.60 17.90
N ASP A 219 -10.37 -9.26 17.27
CA ASP A 219 -10.42 -10.72 17.08
C ASP A 219 -10.27 -11.46 18.40
N ASN A 220 -10.56 -12.76 18.39
CA ASN A 220 -10.42 -13.58 19.58
C ASN A 220 -8.98 -13.56 20.14
N THR A 221 -8.85 -13.13 21.40
CA THR A 221 -7.57 -12.98 22.11
C THR A 221 -6.74 -14.27 22.13
N ASP A 222 -7.37 -15.42 22.38
CA ASP A 222 -6.67 -16.72 22.45
C ASP A 222 -6.18 -17.17 21.07
N LEU A 223 -6.94 -16.89 20.01
CA LEU A 223 -6.54 -17.16 18.62
C LEU A 223 -5.32 -16.33 18.25
N LEU A 224 -5.34 -15.02 18.49
CA LEU A 224 -4.20 -14.14 18.20
C LEU A 224 -2.95 -14.59 18.94
N LYS A 225 -3.09 -14.97 20.22
CA LYS A 225 -2.01 -15.51 21.05
C LYS A 225 -1.47 -16.84 20.51
N THR A 226 -2.35 -17.76 20.12
CA THR A 226 -1.98 -19.07 19.57
C THR A 226 -1.27 -18.94 18.22
N GLN A 227 -1.69 -17.99 17.39
CA GLN A 227 -1.03 -17.67 16.12
C GLN A 227 0.26 -16.86 16.29
N GLY A 228 0.55 -16.36 17.50
CA GLY A 228 1.73 -15.54 17.78
C GLY A 228 1.66 -14.13 17.16
N VAL A 229 0.45 -13.63 16.90
CA VAL A 229 0.25 -12.29 16.32
C VAL A 229 0.72 -11.23 17.31
N SER A 230 1.66 -10.39 16.87
CA SER A 230 2.27 -9.32 17.67
C SER A 230 1.99 -7.91 17.12
N VAL A 231 1.56 -7.84 15.86
CA VAL A 231 1.04 -6.64 15.22
C VAL A 231 -0.21 -7.03 14.43
N GLN A 232 -1.27 -6.25 14.51
CA GLN A 232 -2.44 -6.40 13.64
C GLN A 232 -2.66 -5.10 12.85
N ASN A 233 -2.68 -5.23 11.52
CA ASN A 233 -2.95 -4.14 10.60
C ASN A 233 -4.46 -4.04 10.32
N HIS A 234 -4.98 -2.81 10.32
CA HIS A 234 -6.39 -2.51 10.04
C HIS A 234 -6.48 -1.37 9.00
N SER A 235 -6.58 -1.75 7.73
CA SER A 235 -6.60 -0.83 6.59
C SER A 235 -8.00 -0.62 5.99
N TYR A 236 -9.00 -0.50 6.87
CA TYR A 236 -10.41 -0.33 6.52
C TYR A 236 -11.07 0.77 7.36
N GLY A 237 -12.22 1.24 6.89
CA GLY A 237 -13.02 2.25 7.57
C GLY A 237 -14.52 2.07 7.38
N VAL A 238 -15.28 2.83 8.16
CA VAL A 238 -16.73 3.04 7.99
C VAL A 238 -17.00 4.52 7.70
N GLY A 239 -18.20 5.03 8.02
CA GLY A 239 -18.45 6.48 7.95
C GLY A 239 -17.64 7.26 8.99
N VAL A 240 -17.71 8.59 8.92
CA VAL A 240 -17.13 9.46 9.95
C VAL A 240 -17.86 9.23 11.26
N GLU A 241 -17.14 8.75 12.28
CA GLU A 241 -17.67 8.47 13.62
C GLU A 241 -16.69 9.02 14.64
N ASN A 242 -17.05 10.12 15.30
CA ASN A 242 -16.19 10.77 16.29
C ASN A 242 -16.81 10.68 17.69
N TYR A 243 -16.72 9.50 18.32
CA TYR A 243 -17.10 9.23 19.71
C TYR A 243 -16.40 7.97 20.22
N TYR A 244 -16.21 7.83 21.53
CA TYR A 244 -15.69 6.58 22.12
C TYR A 244 -16.83 5.56 22.28
N GLY A 245 -16.86 4.53 21.44
CA GLY A 245 -17.90 3.50 21.43
C GLY A 245 -17.45 2.14 21.96
N LEU A 246 -18.27 1.10 21.73
CA LEU A 246 -18.00 -0.26 22.22
C LEU A 246 -16.75 -0.90 21.58
N GLU A 247 -16.39 -0.53 20.35
CA GLU A 247 -15.20 -1.06 19.71
C GLU A 247 -13.94 -0.40 20.23
N SER A 248 -13.94 0.93 20.43
CA SER A 248 -12.85 1.64 21.11
C SER A 248 -12.56 1.02 22.46
N GLN A 249 -13.63 0.79 23.24
CA GLN A 249 -13.55 0.12 24.53
C GLN A 249 -12.92 -1.27 24.42
N ALA A 250 -13.37 -2.08 23.47
CA ALA A 250 -12.88 -3.44 23.30
C ALA A 250 -11.41 -3.50 22.86
N TYR A 251 -10.95 -2.59 21.99
CA TYR A 251 -9.53 -2.52 21.59
C TYR A 251 -8.64 -2.04 22.74
N ASP A 252 -9.10 -1.09 23.56
CA ASP A 252 -8.37 -0.68 24.77
C ASP A 252 -8.26 -1.84 25.77
N GLN A 253 -9.34 -2.60 25.98
CA GLN A 253 -9.36 -3.83 26.81
C GLN A 253 -8.41 -4.90 26.28
N GLN A 254 -8.45 -5.22 24.98
CA GLN A 254 -7.59 -6.25 24.40
C GLN A 254 -6.12 -5.86 24.48
N SER A 255 -5.78 -4.58 24.34
CA SER A 255 -4.40 -4.11 24.47
C SER A 255 -3.83 -4.39 25.87
N LEU A 256 -4.65 -4.36 26.93
CA LEU A 256 -4.24 -4.77 28.28
C LEU A 256 -4.17 -6.29 28.45
N GLN A 257 -5.01 -7.06 27.75
CA GLN A 257 -4.99 -8.53 27.78
C GLN A 257 -3.79 -9.11 27.02
N LEU A 258 -3.36 -8.44 25.95
CA LEU A 258 -2.21 -8.78 25.10
C LEU A 258 -1.25 -7.58 25.05
N PRO A 259 -0.48 -7.33 26.13
CA PRO A 259 0.33 -6.12 26.26
C PRO A 259 1.40 -5.98 25.18
N THR A 260 1.77 -7.05 24.46
CA THR A 260 2.74 -7.02 23.35
C THR A 260 2.10 -6.78 21.99
N LEU A 261 0.77 -6.88 21.86
CA LEU A 261 0.06 -6.67 20.61
C LEU A 261 -0.10 -5.17 20.34
N LEU A 262 0.30 -4.73 19.14
CA LEU A 262 0.00 -3.40 18.64
C LEU A 262 -1.01 -3.50 17.49
N HIS A 263 -2.17 -2.86 17.67
CA HIS A 263 -3.11 -2.62 16.57
C HIS A 263 -2.74 -1.31 15.87
N VAL A 264 -2.58 -1.37 14.55
CA VAL A 264 -2.28 -0.21 13.71
C VAL A 264 -3.43 0.02 12.74
N PHE A 265 -4.14 1.13 12.93
CA PHE A 265 -5.26 1.55 12.10
C PHE A 265 -4.84 2.65 11.14
N SER A 266 -5.33 2.59 9.91
CA SER A 266 -5.38 3.77 9.05
C SER A 266 -6.29 4.84 9.69
N SER A 267 -6.05 6.14 9.46
CA SER A 267 -6.90 7.20 10.01
C SER A 267 -8.23 7.34 9.25
N GLY A 268 -8.22 7.06 7.94
CA GLY A 268 -9.35 7.22 7.04
C GLY A 268 -9.01 8.09 5.83
N ASN A 269 -9.74 7.89 4.73
CA ASN A 269 -9.63 8.71 3.53
C ASN A 269 -10.74 9.78 3.43
N SER A 270 -11.20 10.29 4.59
CA SER A 270 -12.32 11.23 4.70
C SER A 270 -11.88 12.64 5.10
N GLY A 271 -10.62 13.02 4.83
CA GLY A 271 -10.04 14.31 5.20
C GLY A 271 -10.83 15.54 4.73
N ALA A 272 -11.58 15.42 3.63
CA ALA A 272 -12.45 16.48 3.11
C ALA A 272 -13.87 16.50 3.72
N LEU A 273 -14.27 15.44 4.43
CA LEU A 273 -15.58 15.32 5.06
C LEU A 273 -15.59 15.99 6.45
N VAL A 274 -16.80 16.19 6.96
CA VAL A 274 -17.06 16.73 8.31
C VAL A 274 -17.71 15.67 9.19
N ALA A 275 -17.44 15.74 10.50
CA ALA A 275 -18.32 15.09 11.46
C ALA A 275 -19.70 15.75 11.42
N GLU A 276 -20.77 14.96 11.36
CA GLU A 276 -22.14 15.47 11.42
C GLU A 276 -22.61 15.69 12.86
N GLU A 277 -21.90 15.10 13.83
CA GLU A 277 -22.30 15.02 15.24
C GLU A 277 -21.08 15.18 16.18
N GLY A 278 -21.36 15.41 17.47
CA GLY A 278 -20.33 15.58 18.51
C GLY A 278 -19.81 17.02 18.63
N PRO A 279 -18.83 17.26 19.52
CA PRO A 279 -18.35 18.61 19.85
C PRO A 279 -17.74 19.37 18.66
N TYR A 280 -17.24 18.66 17.66
CA TYR A 280 -16.59 19.22 16.47
C TYR A 280 -17.46 19.13 15.21
N ALA A 281 -18.77 18.96 15.37
CA ALA A 281 -19.70 18.84 14.24
C ALA A 281 -19.59 20.04 13.27
N ASN A 282 -19.65 19.75 11.98
CA ASN A 282 -19.62 20.72 10.88
C ASN A 282 -18.33 21.56 10.76
N ILE A 283 -17.23 21.16 11.41
CA ILE A 283 -15.93 21.81 11.23
C ILE A 283 -15.20 21.13 10.07
N SER A 284 -15.09 21.83 8.94
CA SER A 284 -14.40 21.34 7.73
C SER A 284 -12.93 20.97 7.98
N GLY A 285 -12.58 19.73 7.64
CA GLY A 285 -11.21 19.22 7.66
C GLY A 285 -10.72 18.70 9.01
N PHE A 286 -11.61 18.48 9.97
CA PHE A 286 -11.30 18.00 11.31
C PHE A 286 -12.29 16.93 11.77
N ALA A 287 -11.88 16.16 12.78
CA ALA A 287 -12.72 15.21 13.50
C ALA A 287 -13.37 14.14 12.60
N ASN A 288 -12.66 13.72 11.54
CA ASN A 288 -13.23 12.94 10.44
C ASN A 288 -12.61 11.54 10.28
N LEU A 289 -12.16 10.94 11.39
CA LEU A 289 -11.73 9.53 11.40
C LEU A 289 -12.88 8.59 10.98
N THR A 290 -12.55 7.57 10.20
CA THR A 290 -13.53 6.65 9.60
C THR A 290 -13.84 5.44 10.48
N GLY A 291 -14.47 5.71 11.63
CA GLY A 291 -14.98 4.68 12.54
C GLY A 291 -14.52 4.89 13.97
N GLN A 292 -15.43 4.65 14.91
CA GLN A 292 -15.15 4.89 16.33
C GLN A 292 -13.98 4.04 16.84
N PHE A 293 -13.77 2.82 16.34
CA PHE A 293 -12.61 1.99 16.74
C PHE A 293 -11.24 2.69 16.54
N LYS A 294 -11.14 3.68 15.65
CA LYS A 294 -9.92 4.47 15.41
C LYS A 294 -9.64 5.51 16.51
N VAL A 295 -10.63 5.80 17.39
CA VAL A 295 -10.46 6.72 18.53
C VAL A 295 -9.95 6.03 19.81
N SER A 296 -9.74 4.71 19.79
CA SER A 296 -9.12 3.96 20.91
C SER A 296 -7.79 4.59 21.34
N LYS A 297 -7.52 4.58 22.66
CA LYS A 297 -6.32 5.18 23.28
C LYS A 297 -5.08 4.33 23.03
N ASN A 298 -5.24 3.01 23.12
CA ASN A 298 -4.11 2.08 23.14
C ASN A 298 -3.67 1.63 21.74
N THR A 299 -4.51 1.83 20.72
CA THR A 299 -4.17 1.57 19.31
C THR A 299 -3.33 2.71 18.72
N LEU A 300 -2.69 2.47 17.58
CA LEU A 300 -1.97 3.49 16.82
C LEU A 300 -2.75 3.83 15.55
N SER A 301 -3.06 5.11 15.33
CA SER A 301 -3.71 5.58 14.10
C SER A 301 -2.71 6.32 13.20
N VAL A 302 -2.78 6.05 11.90
CA VAL A 302 -1.78 6.49 10.92
C VAL A 302 -2.45 7.21 9.76
N GLY A 303 -2.09 8.47 9.54
CA GLY A 303 -2.45 9.26 8.36
C GLY A 303 -1.44 9.09 7.23
N ALA A 304 -1.70 9.73 6.08
CA ALA A 304 -0.91 9.54 4.87
C ALA A 304 -0.14 10.81 4.45
N ILE A 305 1.10 10.64 4.01
CA ILE A 305 1.86 11.65 3.27
C ILE A 305 2.24 11.18 1.87
N ASP A 306 2.50 12.13 0.99
CA ASP A 306 3.01 11.88 -0.36
C ASP A 306 4.56 11.81 -0.42
N THR A 307 5.09 11.62 -1.63
CA THR A 307 6.55 11.56 -1.85
C THR A 307 7.28 12.88 -1.56
N SER A 308 6.59 14.00 -1.43
CA SER A 308 7.16 15.30 -1.04
C SER A 308 7.13 15.53 0.47
N GLY A 309 6.54 14.59 1.23
CA GLY A 309 6.42 14.68 2.67
C GLY A 309 5.23 15.53 3.12
N GLN A 310 4.30 15.87 2.21
CA GLN A 310 3.10 16.64 2.53
C GLN A 310 1.98 15.71 2.97
N VAL A 311 1.24 16.12 4.02
CA VAL A 311 0.05 15.38 4.48
C VAL A 311 -1.02 15.41 3.40
N SER A 312 -1.51 14.23 3.03
CA SER A 312 -2.53 14.06 2.01
C SER A 312 -3.85 14.71 2.42
N MET A 313 -4.50 15.42 1.50
CA MET A 313 -5.84 15.97 1.73
C MET A 313 -6.91 14.89 1.96
N LEU A 314 -6.64 13.65 1.53
CA LEU A 314 -7.53 12.53 1.80
C LEU A 314 -7.41 12.05 3.24
N SER A 315 -6.24 12.25 3.88
CA SER A 315 -5.97 11.76 5.23
C SER A 315 -6.95 12.36 6.22
N SER A 316 -7.71 11.49 6.90
CA SER A 316 -8.55 11.89 8.02
C SER A 316 -7.68 12.40 9.17
N THR A 317 -8.22 13.39 9.86
CA THR A 317 -7.56 14.20 10.87
C THR A 317 -8.40 14.23 12.15
N GLY A 318 -7.73 14.47 13.27
CA GLY A 318 -8.36 14.68 14.57
C GLY A 318 -8.97 16.08 14.69
N PRO A 319 -9.27 16.53 15.92
CA PRO A 319 -9.17 15.77 17.16
C PRO A 319 -10.16 14.59 17.21
N THR A 320 -9.93 13.67 18.15
CA THR A 320 -11.03 12.82 18.62
C THR A 320 -12.11 13.67 19.30
N TYR A 321 -13.25 13.06 19.58
CA TYR A 321 -14.40 13.72 20.19
C TYR A 321 -14.11 14.44 21.52
N ASP A 322 -13.12 13.97 22.29
CA ASP A 322 -12.66 14.54 23.56
C ASP A 322 -11.40 15.43 23.42
N GLY A 323 -10.94 15.71 22.19
CA GLY A 323 -9.81 16.60 21.95
C GLY A 323 -8.44 15.92 21.81
N ARG A 324 -8.37 14.59 21.95
CA ARG A 324 -7.10 13.84 21.81
C ARG A 324 -6.55 13.91 20.40
N ILE A 325 -5.24 13.71 20.32
CA ILE A 325 -4.45 13.78 19.10
C ILE A 325 -4.59 12.45 18.35
N LYS A 326 -5.16 12.53 17.15
CA LYS A 326 -5.24 11.46 16.15
C LYS A 326 -5.15 12.10 14.76
N PRO A 327 -4.62 11.40 13.74
CA PRO A 327 -3.74 10.24 13.90
C PRO A 327 -2.49 10.62 14.72
N GLU A 328 -1.85 9.65 15.37
CA GLU A 328 -0.61 9.94 16.11
C GLU A 328 0.60 10.04 15.18
N LEU A 329 0.56 9.38 14.02
CA LEU A 329 1.64 9.39 13.05
C LEU A 329 1.09 9.59 11.64
N VAL A 330 1.97 9.99 10.74
CA VAL A 330 1.77 9.82 9.31
C VAL A 330 2.89 8.94 8.74
N ALA A 331 2.62 8.31 7.61
CA ALA A 331 3.63 7.59 6.85
C ALA A 331 3.32 7.67 5.36
N PHE A 332 4.25 7.22 4.52
CA PHE A 332 4.05 7.23 3.09
C PHE A 332 2.84 6.38 2.70
N GLY A 333 1.91 7.01 1.97
CA GLY A 333 0.71 6.39 1.44
C GLY A 333 0.12 7.26 0.34
N GLU A 334 0.63 7.11 -0.89
CA GLU A 334 0.23 7.92 -2.04
C GLU A 334 -1.27 7.75 -2.36
N ALA A 335 -1.80 6.54 -2.20
CA ALA A 335 -3.21 6.25 -2.45
C ALA A 335 -4.12 6.57 -1.26
N GLY A 336 -3.57 6.57 -0.04
CA GLY A 336 -4.34 6.82 1.17
C GLY A 336 -3.77 6.17 2.42
N THR A 337 -4.56 6.21 3.49
CA THR A 337 -4.11 5.87 4.85
C THR A 337 -3.90 4.38 5.10
N SER A 338 -4.45 3.49 4.26
CA SER A 338 -4.19 2.05 4.28
C SER A 338 -2.69 1.72 4.12
N GLU A 339 -2.04 2.33 3.13
CA GLU A 339 -0.63 2.11 2.82
C GLU A 339 0.26 2.56 3.97
N ALA A 340 -0.03 3.76 4.50
CA ALA A 340 0.67 4.34 5.62
C ALA A 340 0.56 3.44 6.87
N ALA A 341 -0.63 2.94 7.19
CA ALA A 341 -0.83 1.99 8.29
C ALA A 341 -0.04 0.69 8.06
N SER A 342 0.03 0.18 6.84
CA SER A 342 0.80 -1.02 6.49
C SER A 342 2.31 -0.81 6.64
N VAL A 343 2.84 0.33 6.18
CA VAL A 343 4.25 0.69 6.40
C VAL A 343 4.55 0.73 7.90
N VAL A 344 3.74 1.44 8.70
CA VAL A 344 3.94 1.53 10.16
C VAL A 344 3.79 0.18 10.85
N SER A 345 2.88 -0.69 10.39
CA SER A 345 2.74 -2.07 10.90
C SER A 345 4.03 -2.87 10.70
N GLY A 346 4.64 -2.73 9.52
CA GLY A 346 5.94 -3.31 9.22
C GLY A 346 7.08 -2.73 10.08
N ILE A 347 7.09 -1.41 10.31
CA ILE A 347 8.09 -0.78 11.20
C ILE A 347 7.94 -1.30 12.63
N ALA A 348 6.70 -1.42 13.13
CA ALA A 348 6.41 -1.94 14.47
C ALA A 348 7.00 -3.35 14.69
N LEU A 349 6.88 -4.25 13.69
CA LEU A 349 7.49 -5.58 13.74
C LEU A 349 9.01 -5.50 13.82
N VAL A 350 9.67 -4.60 13.07
CA VAL A 350 11.14 -4.50 13.11
C VAL A 350 11.63 -3.88 14.43
N VAL A 351 10.86 -2.95 15.03
CA VAL A 351 11.11 -2.44 16.39
C VAL A 351 11.00 -3.56 17.43
N GLN A 352 9.97 -4.41 17.33
CA GLN A 352 9.84 -5.61 18.18
C GLN A 352 10.99 -6.60 17.95
N ASP A 353 11.44 -6.78 16.70
CA ASP A 353 12.56 -7.65 16.34
C ASP A 353 13.88 -7.16 16.95
N ALA A 354 14.13 -5.83 16.89
CA ALA A 354 15.28 -5.20 17.53
C ALA A 354 15.30 -5.45 19.04
N TYR A 355 14.16 -5.20 19.71
CA TYR A 355 14.04 -5.38 21.16
C TYR A 355 14.26 -6.83 21.57
N ARG A 356 13.54 -7.77 20.97
CA ARG A 356 13.58 -9.18 21.41
C ARG A 356 14.97 -9.78 21.23
N LYS A 357 15.74 -9.37 20.21
CA LYS A 357 17.10 -9.85 20.00
C LYS A 357 18.06 -9.39 21.10
N GLN A 358 17.82 -8.23 21.71
CA GLN A 358 18.60 -7.75 22.85
C GLN A 358 18.09 -8.29 24.20
N ASN A 359 16.86 -8.81 24.23
CA ASN A 359 16.16 -9.19 25.47
C ASN A 359 15.75 -10.67 25.48
N GLY A 360 16.59 -11.56 24.95
CA GLY A 360 16.42 -13.02 25.10
C GLY A 360 15.16 -13.60 24.43
N GLY A 361 14.65 -12.96 23.38
CA GLY A 361 13.45 -13.38 22.66
C GLY A 361 12.14 -12.80 23.21
N VAL A 362 12.17 -12.04 24.31
CA VAL A 362 10.98 -11.42 24.90
C VAL A 362 10.53 -10.23 24.05
N LEU A 363 9.24 -10.18 23.70
CA LEU A 363 8.66 -9.03 23.00
C LEU A 363 8.48 -7.83 23.94
N PRO A 364 8.67 -6.59 23.44
CA PRO A 364 8.39 -5.39 24.24
C PRO A 364 6.88 -5.19 24.44
N PRO A 365 6.46 -4.47 25.51
CA PRO A 365 5.10 -3.97 25.58
C PRO A 365 4.81 -3.04 24.40
N SER A 366 3.59 -3.04 23.88
CA SER A 366 3.22 -2.22 22.72
C SER A 366 3.24 -0.72 23.02
N SER A 367 3.18 -0.32 24.30
CA SER A 367 3.47 1.05 24.72
C SER A 367 4.90 1.48 24.38
N LEU A 368 5.90 0.60 24.50
CA LEU A 368 7.29 0.89 24.12
C LEU A 368 7.44 0.99 22.60
N VAL A 369 6.78 0.09 21.86
CA VAL A 369 6.78 0.13 20.39
C VAL A 369 6.14 1.43 19.90
N LYS A 370 4.97 1.81 20.45
CA LYS A 370 4.28 3.07 20.15
C LYS A 370 5.13 4.28 20.53
N ALA A 371 5.78 4.28 21.71
CA ALA A 371 6.68 5.35 22.13
C ALA A 371 7.90 5.50 21.20
N ALA A 372 8.51 4.40 20.75
CA ALA A 372 9.65 4.44 19.85
C ALA A 372 9.27 5.00 18.47
N LEU A 373 8.14 4.55 17.92
CA LEU A 373 7.61 5.05 16.65
C LEU A 373 7.28 6.55 16.69
N ILE A 374 6.67 7.01 17.78
CA ILE A 374 6.29 8.42 17.98
C ILE A 374 7.51 9.30 18.25
N ASN A 375 8.42 8.83 19.10
CA ASN A 375 9.58 9.63 19.49
C ASN A 375 10.56 9.83 18.33
N SER A 376 10.70 8.87 17.42
CA SER A 376 11.59 8.99 16.27
C SER A 376 11.00 9.73 15.07
N ALA A 377 9.70 10.06 15.10
CA ALA A 377 9.01 10.60 13.94
C ALA A 377 9.54 11.98 13.50
N ASP A 378 9.71 12.19 12.20
CA ASP A 378 10.12 13.47 11.65
C ASP A 378 8.94 14.44 11.64
N ASP A 379 9.10 15.62 12.25
CA ASP A 379 8.03 16.61 12.34
C ASP A 379 7.51 17.03 10.94
N LYS A 380 6.20 16.98 10.75
CA LYS A 380 5.48 17.31 9.50
C LYS A 380 4.21 18.07 9.81
N GLY A 381 3.72 18.81 8.81
CA GLY A 381 2.57 19.68 9.00
C GLY A 381 2.98 20.97 9.72
N ARG A 382 2.25 21.33 10.77
CA ARG A 382 2.59 22.44 11.66
C ARG A 382 3.62 21.98 12.69
N PRO A 383 4.52 22.87 13.13
CA PRO A 383 5.58 22.52 14.06
C PRO A 383 5.13 21.74 15.30
N GLU A 384 5.97 20.77 15.65
CA GLU A 384 5.93 19.88 16.81
C GLU A 384 4.81 18.84 16.79
N VAL A 385 3.57 19.25 16.99
CA VAL A 385 2.42 18.32 16.99
C VAL A 385 1.19 19.03 16.45
N ASP A 386 0.39 18.33 15.64
CA ASP A 386 -0.89 18.84 15.14
C ASP A 386 -1.92 17.72 14.90
N TYR A 387 -3.16 18.08 14.53
CA TYR A 387 -4.25 17.12 14.28
C TYR A 387 -4.21 16.43 12.90
N ALA A 388 -3.32 16.83 12.01
CA ALA A 388 -3.18 16.30 10.65
C ALA A 388 -2.03 15.29 10.52
N ALA A 389 -0.84 15.66 11.00
CA ALA A 389 0.37 14.85 11.00
C ALA A 389 0.59 14.09 12.32
N GLY A 390 -0.11 14.46 13.39
CA GLY A 390 0.17 13.94 14.73
C GLY A 390 1.54 14.40 15.19
N PHE A 391 2.37 13.45 15.60
CA PHE A 391 3.76 13.68 16.01
C PHE A 391 4.76 13.60 14.85
N GLY A 392 4.29 13.37 13.61
CA GLY A 392 5.12 13.43 12.41
C GLY A 392 5.17 12.14 11.58
N ASN A 393 6.06 12.14 10.60
CA ASN A 393 6.32 11.04 9.69
C ASN A 393 7.13 9.93 10.36
N ALA A 394 6.65 8.68 10.26
CA ALA A 394 7.34 7.54 10.87
C ALA A 394 8.77 7.37 10.34
N ASP A 395 9.75 7.26 11.25
CA ASP A 395 11.14 6.95 10.94
C ASP A 395 11.48 5.53 11.40
N ALA A 396 11.63 4.61 10.45
CA ALA A 396 11.96 3.22 10.73
C ALA A 396 13.36 3.03 11.33
N LEU A 397 14.35 3.81 10.86
CA LEU A 397 15.73 3.70 11.30
C LEU A 397 15.89 4.30 12.70
N GLY A 398 15.32 5.48 12.94
CA GLY A 398 15.33 6.15 14.23
C GLY A 398 14.65 5.31 15.32
N ALA A 399 13.46 4.75 15.04
CA ALA A 399 12.73 3.91 16.00
C ALA A 399 13.55 2.68 16.42
N VAL A 400 14.19 2.00 15.46
CA VAL A 400 15.05 0.84 15.72
C VAL A 400 16.31 1.24 16.50
N GLN A 401 16.95 2.36 16.16
CA GLN A 401 18.11 2.88 16.89
C GLN A 401 17.77 3.22 18.34
N SER A 402 16.59 3.80 18.60
CA SER A 402 16.12 4.08 19.96
C SER A 402 16.06 2.83 20.83
N ILE A 403 15.66 1.69 20.26
CA ILE A 403 15.70 0.40 20.95
C ILE A 403 17.14 -0.12 21.07
N LEU A 404 17.89 -0.19 19.97
CA LEU A 404 19.21 -0.80 19.96
C LEU A 404 20.22 -0.09 20.87
N ASP A 405 20.13 1.23 20.94
CA ASP A 405 20.98 2.09 21.78
C ASP A 405 20.44 2.21 23.21
N LYS A 406 19.36 1.49 23.54
CA LYS A 406 18.70 1.50 24.86
C LYS A 406 18.29 2.90 25.33
N ARG A 407 17.81 3.73 24.40
CA ARG A 407 17.32 5.09 24.69
C ARG A 407 15.86 5.08 25.17
N TYR A 408 15.55 4.19 26.11
CA TYR A 408 14.22 4.02 26.66
C TYR A 408 14.24 3.63 28.14
N ALA A 409 13.12 3.86 28.82
CA ALA A 409 12.86 3.42 30.17
C ALA A 409 11.46 2.82 30.27
N LEU A 410 11.35 1.66 30.92
CA LEU A 410 10.09 1.06 31.34
C LEU A 410 9.90 1.35 32.82
N GLY A 411 8.70 1.72 33.24
CA GLY A 411 8.45 2.02 34.64
C GLY A 411 6.99 1.90 35.03
N GLU A 412 6.74 2.07 36.31
CA GLU A 412 5.39 2.09 36.88
C GLU A 412 5.26 3.23 37.90
N VAL A 413 4.06 3.80 38.00
CA VAL A 413 3.78 4.91 38.89
C VAL A 413 2.40 4.77 39.55
N THR A 414 2.30 5.23 40.79
CA THR A 414 1.08 5.25 41.59
C THR A 414 0.58 6.69 41.78
N GLN A 415 -0.60 6.86 42.36
CA GLN A 415 -1.16 8.18 42.67
C GLN A 415 -0.14 9.12 43.35
N ALA A 416 0.00 10.32 42.81
CA ALA A 416 0.88 11.39 43.26
C ALA A 416 2.39 11.08 43.34
N ALA A 417 2.82 9.87 43.00
CA ALA A 417 4.24 9.52 42.95
C ALA A 417 4.89 10.09 41.70
N THR A 418 6.19 10.38 41.79
CA THR A 418 7.02 10.79 40.65
C THR A 418 8.17 9.81 40.49
N ARG A 419 8.37 9.32 39.27
CA ARG A 419 9.52 8.53 38.85
C ARG A 419 10.42 9.40 37.99
N THR A 420 11.73 9.21 38.13
CA THR A 420 12.72 9.99 37.40
C THR A 420 13.78 9.08 36.80
N PHE A 421 14.29 9.48 35.63
CA PHE A 421 15.51 8.94 35.06
C PHE A 421 16.28 10.06 34.35
N ARG A 422 17.58 9.86 34.15
CA ARG A 422 18.47 10.87 33.57
C ARG A 422 19.15 10.37 32.31
N PHE A 423 19.46 11.31 31.43
CA PHE A 423 20.29 11.08 30.26
C PHE A 423 21.17 12.30 29.96
N THR A 424 22.29 12.06 29.29
CA THR A 424 23.24 13.10 28.90
C THR A 424 22.93 13.62 27.51
N VAL A 425 22.87 14.93 27.35
CA VAL A 425 22.81 15.62 26.06
C VAL A 425 24.23 16.04 25.65
N PRO A 426 24.77 15.52 24.54
CA PRO A 426 26.08 15.92 24.03
C PRO A 426 26.13 17.37 23.55
N ALA A 427 27.33 17.94 23.47
CA ALA A 427 27.53 19.24 22.83
C ALA A 427 27.22 19.18 21.33
N GLY A 428 26.55 20.21 20.81
CA GLY A 428 26.17 20.30 19.40
C GLY A 428 24.91 19.50 19.03
N THR A 429 24.16 18.98 20.01
CA THR A 429 22.82 18.42 19.77
C THR A 429 21.88 19.51 19.24
N ALA A 430 21.18 19.20 18.14
CA ALA A 430 20.27 20.15 17.50
C ALA A 430 18.85 20.07 18.08
N LYS A 431 18.39 18.88 18.47
CA LYS A 431 17.09 18.69 19.12
C LYS A 431 17.13 17.52 20.10
N VAL A 432 16.45 17.66 21.23
CA VAL A 432 16.10 16.56 22.13
C VAL A 432 14.62 16.26 21.97
N LYS A 433 14.25 14.98 22.00
CA LYS A 433 12.85 14.53 22.05
C LYS A 433 12.68 13.52 23.18
N VAL A 434 11.58 13.61 23.92
CA VAL A 434 11.20 12.67 24.97
C VAL A 434 9.71 12.41 24.86
N THR A 435 9.32 11.16 24.69
CA THR A 435 7.91 10.74 24.55
C THR A 435 7.55 9.73 25.63
N LEU A 436 6.48 10.01 26.37
CA LEU A 436 5.84 9.12 27.34
C LEU A 436 4.61 8.47 26.69
N VAL A 437 4.44 7.15 26.84
CA VAL A 437 3.25 6.40 26.39
C VAL A 437 2.85 5.37 27.44
N TRP A 438 1.55 5.22 27.68
CA TRP A 438 1.00 4.15 28.50
C TRP A 438 -0.24 3.50 27.87
N GLN A 439 -0.46 2.23 28.18
CA GLN A 439 -1.72 1.55 27.90
C GLN A 439 -2.70 1.91 29.01
N ASP A 440 -3.68 2.75 28.70
CA ASP A 440 -4.68 3.18 29.65
C ASP A 440 -5.84 2.17 29.71
N ARG A 441 -6.46 2.01 30.89
CA ARG A 441 -7.66 1.18 31.01
C ARG A 441 -8.82 1.76 30.21
N GLU A 442 -9.71 0.91 29.74
CA GLU A 442 -10.78 1.33 28.85
C GLU A 442 -11.69 2.40 29.50
N GLY A 443 -12.06 3.39 28.69
CA GLY A 443 -13.11 4.35 29.06
C GLY A 443 -14.51 3.72 29.01
N SER A 444 -15.49 4.40 29.62
CA SER A 444 -16.89 4.07 29.39
C SER A 444 -17.34 4.57 28.01
N PRO A 445 -18.16 3.82 27.26
CA PRO A 445 -18.74 4.32 26.01
C PRO A 445 -19.48 5.64 26.22
N ASN A 446 -19.28 6.59 25.31
CA ASN A 446 -19.84 7.94 25.34
C ASN A 446 -19.42 8.79 26.56
N ALA A 447 -18.35 8.41 27.26
CA ALA A 447 -17.76 9.23 28.31
C ALA A 447 -17.18 10.53 27.73
N GLU A 448 -17.40 11.67 28.38
CA GLU A 448 -16.91 12.99 27.93
C GLU A 448 -15.39 13.04 27.76
N LYS A 449 -14.64 12.31 28.61
CA LYS A 449 -13.18 12.13 28.54
C LYS A 449 -12.90 10.63 28.51
N ALA A 450 -12.14 10.16 27.52
CA ALA A 450 -11.77 8.74 27.42
C ALA A 450 -10.68 8.37 28.42
N LEU A 451 -9.71 9.26 28.68
CA LEU A 451 -8.55 9.02 29.53
C LEU A 451 -8.97 8.78 30.98
N ILE A 452 -8.43 7.71 31.58
CA ILE A 452 -8.77 7.28 32.94
C ILE A 452 -7.57 7.35 33.89
N GLN A 453 -6.42 6.81 33.48
CA GLN A 453 -5.17 6.91 34.22
C GLN A 453 -4.36 8.07 33.62
N ASP A 454 -4.16 9.11 34.40
CA ASP A 454 -3.59 10.40 33.99
C ASP A 454 -2.16 10.51 34.53
N LEU A 455 -1.18 10.59 33.64
CA LEU A 455 0.25 10.71 33.95
C LEU A 455 0.79 12.00 33.35
N ASP A 456 1.61 12.74 34.10
CA ASP A 456 2.28 13.95 33.59
C ASP A 456 3.76 13.68 33.28
N LEU A 457 4.23 14.14 32.11
CA LEU A 457 5.63 14.24 31.71
C LEU A 457 6.17 15.64 32.00
N SER A 458 7.42 15.71 32.44
CA SER A 458 8.23 16.92 32.31
C SER A 458 9.70 16.59 32.09
N LEU A 459 10.43 17.50 31.46
CA LEU A 459 11.87 17.41 31.23
C LEU A 459 12.54 18.57 31.94
N ARG A 460 13.59 18.30 32.71
CA ARG A 460 14.34 19.31 33.44
C ARG A 460 15.83 19.25 33.11
N SER A 461 16.44 20.38 32.80
CA SER A 461 17.89 20.52 32.71
C SER A 461 18.48 20.65 34.12
N ILE A 462 19.46 19.82 34.44
CA ILE A 462 20.12 19.84 35.76
C ILE A 462 21.08 21.04 35.87
N ALA A 463 21.67 21.46 34.75
CA ALA A 463 22.68 22.52 34.73
C ALA A 463 22.11 23.91 35.05
N ASN A 464 20.95 24.26 34.48
CA ASN A 464 20.33 25.59 34.62
C ASN A 464 18.96 25.56 35.33
N GLY A 465 18.41 24.38 35.62
CA GLY A 465 17.12 24.23 36.29
C GLY A 465 15.90 24.49 35.40
N GLU A 466 16.09 24.72 34.09
CA GLU A 466 15.00 24.95 33.15
C GLU A 466 14.12 23.70 33.03
N ASN A 467 12.80 23.91 32.94
CA ASN A 467 11.80 22.85 32.94
C ASN A 467 10.84 23.02 31.76
N TRP A 468 10.62 21.95 31.01
CA TRP A 468 9.74 21.91 29.85
C TRP A 468 8.56 20.97 30.12
N LEU A 469 7.37 21.48 29.83
CA LEU A 469 6.12 20.72 29.78
C LEU A 469 5.91 20.12 28.39
N PRO A 470 5.04 19.11 28.23
CA PRO A 470 4.73 18.55 26.93
C PRO A 470 4.04 19.57 26.03
N TRP A 471 4.02 19.24 24.73
CA TRP A 471 3.23 19.95 23.75
C TRP A 471 1.76 19.54 23.86
N GLY A 472 0.85 20.51 23.92
CA GLY A 472 -0.58 20.27 23.79
C GLY A 472 -1.23 21.20 22.77
N LEU A 473 -2.34 20.74 22.21
CA LEU A 473 -3.15 21.48 21.23
C LEU A 473 -4.34 22.17 21.90
N SER A 474 -4.97 23.10 21.17
CA SER A 474 -6.25 23.67 21.57
C SER A 474 -7.38 22.72 21.19
N THR A 475 -8.26 22.42 22.14
CA THR A 475 -9.45 21.58 21.95
C THR A 475 -10.73 22.37 21.74
N PHE A 476 -10.65 23.71 21.69
CA PHE A 476 -11.82 24.52 21.42
C PHE A 476 -12.37 24.22 20.01
N ALA A 477 -13.67 23.94 19.93
CA ALA A 477 -14.36 23.52 18.72
C ALA A 477 -14.57 24.67 17.72
N HIS A 478 -13.46 25.20 17.21
CA HIS A 478 -13.42 26.21 16.16
C HIS A 478 -12.20 25.98 15.28
N LYS A 479 -12.37 26.17 13.97
CA LYS A 479 -11.33 25.88 12.97
C LYS A 479 -10.00 26.55 13.31
N ASP A 480 -9.99 27.85 13.59
CA ASP A 480 -8.75 28.59 13.90
C ASP A 480 -8.06 28.09 15.17
N SER A 481 -8.83 27.60 16.14
CA SER A 481 -8.30 27.02 17.37
C SER A 481 -7.64 25.66 17.10
N LEU A 482 -8.26 24.81 16.27
CA LEU A 482 -7.68 23.53 15.87
C LEU A 482 -6.49 23.67 14.91
N LEU A 483 -6.35 24.82 14.25
CA LEU A 483 -5.20 25.18 13.41
C LEU A 483 -4.06 25.86 14.19
N ALA A 484 -4.27 26.24 15.46
CA ALA A 484 -3.26 26.93 16.25
C ALA A 484 -2.03 26.05 16.51
N LEU A 485 -0.86 26.68 16.62
CA LEU A 485 0.38 25.99 16.96
C LEU A 485 0.31 25.38 18.36
N ALA A 486 1.00 24.24 18.54
CA ALA A 486 1.13 23.61 19.83
C ALA A 486 1.79 24.54 20.86
N ARG A 487 1.38 24.40 22.12
CA ARG A 487 1.91 25.18 23.24
C ARG A 487 2.31 24.27 24.38
N ARG A 488 3.25 24.74 25.21
CA ARG A 488 3.67 24.08 26.45
C ARG A 488 2.53 24.13 27.46
N GLN A 489 2.02 22.97 27.87
CA GLN A 489 0.98 22.84 28.89
C GLN A 489 1.00 21.43 29.47
N THR A 490 0.39 21.22 30.63
CA THR A 490 0.08 19.85 31.08
C THR A 490 -0.98 19.26 30.16
N ASP A 491 -0.88 17.96 29.87
CA ASP A 491 -1.85 17.25 29.05
C ASP A 491 -2.67 16.33 29.96
N HIS A 492 -3.98 16.50 29.96
CA HIS A 492 -4.89 15.68 30.74
C HIS A 492 -5.93 15.02 29.82
N LEU A 493 -5.56 14.75 28.57
CA LEU A 493 -6.43 14.13 27.57
C LEU A 493 -5.74 12.94 26.90
N ASN A 494 -4.47 13.08 26.55
CA ASN A 494 -3.74 12.07 25.78
C ASN A 494 -3.04 11.06 26.70
N ASN A 495 -2.98 9.80 26.26
CA ASN A 495 -2.09 8.78 26.86
C ASN A 495 -0.71 8.73 26.18
N VAL A 496 -0.37 9.82 25.50
CA VAL A 496 0.90 10.08 24.82
C VAL A 496 1.26 11.53 25.07
N GLU A 497 2.43 11.77 25.65
CA GLU A 497 2.95 13.12 25.87
C GLU A 497 4.35 13.25 25.29
N GLN A 498 4.65 14.37 24.63
CA GLN A 498 5.99 14.61 24.05
C GLN A 498 6.53 15.98 24.44
N VAL A 499 7.79 15.99 24.87
CA VAL A 499 8.63 17.17 25.02
C VAL A 499 9.71 17.16 23.96
N THR A 500 9.92 18.30 23.29
CA THR A 500 11.08 18.52 22.42
C THR A 500 11.87 19.74 22.89
N VAL A 501 13.19 19.79 22.70
CA VAL A 501 13.98 20.98 23.03
C VAL A 501 14.95 21.24 21.89
N SER A 502 14.84 22.41 21.24
CA SER A 502 15.72 22.80 20.15
C SER A 502 16.98 23.48 20.69
N ASN A 503 18.14 23.17 20.09
CA ASN A 503 19.47 23.63 20.50
C ASN A 503 19.71 23.53 22.03
N PRO A 504 19.49 22.36 22.64
CA PRO A 504 19.67 22.18 24.07
C PRO A 504 21.13 22.42 24.48
N LEU A 505 21.33 22.92 25.71
CA LEU A 505 22.66 22.98 26.30
C LEU A 505 23.19 21.56 26.52
N ALA A 506 24.50 21.38 26.36
CA ALA A 506 25.14 20.12 26.74
C ALA A 506 25.04 19.91 28.25
N GLY A 507 24.74 18.68 28.69
CA GLY A 507 24.67 18.35 30.11
C GLY A 507 23.63 17.29 30.45
N GLU A 508 23.38 17.11 31.75
CA GLU A 508 22.42 16.14 32.27
C GLU A 508 20.99 16.70 32.23
N TYR A 509 20.09 15.87 31.72
CA TYR A 509 18.65 16.12 31.71
C TYR A 509 17.93 15.04 32.52
N GLU A 510 16.91 15.44 33.27
CA GLU A 510 16.06 14.57 34.08
C GLU A 510 14.65 14.55 33.52
N VAL A 511 14.20 13.35 33.15
CA VAL A 511 12.81 13.08 32.80
C VAL A 511 12.05 12.76 34.07
N GLN A 512 10.89 13.39 34.26
CA GLN A 512 10.00 13.15 35.38
C GLN A 512 8.64 12.67 34.88
N VAL A 513 8.17 11.53 35.40
CA VAL A 513 6.84 10.96 35.14
C VAL A 513 6.07 10.93 36.44
N ARG A 514 4.95 11.64 36.51
CA ARG A 514 4.12 11.74 37.72
C ARG A 514 2.76 11.08 37.52
N GLY A 515 2.30 10.30 38.50
CA GLY A 515 0.92 9.82 38.52
C GLY A 515 -0.03 10.94 38.98
N PHE A 516 -0.62 11.68 38.05
CA PHE A 516 -1.55 12.76 38.36
C PHE A 516 -2.85 12.22 38.95
N GLN A 517 -3.48 11.29 38.22
CA GLN A 517 -4.68 10.58 38.64
C GLN A 517 -4.57 9.10 38.25
N VAL A 518 -4.21 8.25 39.21
CA VAL A 518 -3.95 6.82 38.98
C VAL A 518 -4.64 5.99 40.07
N ALA A 519 -5.53 5.10 39.66
CA ALA A 519 -6.05 4.05 40.51
C ALA A 519 -5.09 2.85 40.52
N GLY A 520 -4.51 2.53 41.68
CA GLY A 520 -3.50 1.46 41.81
C GLY A 520 -2.16 1.86 41.20
N THR A 521 -1.71 1.09 40.23
CA THR A 521 -0.43 1.28 39.53
C THR A 521 -0.67 1.37 38.02
N GLN A 522 0.08 2.26 37.35
CA GLN A 522 0.08 2.37 35.89
C GLN A 522 1.51 2.16 35.36
N GLU A 523 1.68 1.17 34.50
CA GLU A 523 2.92 0.95 33.73
C GLU A 523 3.01 1.94 32.57
N TYR A 524 4.23 2.35 32.22
CA TYR A 524 4.50 3.28 31.13
C TYR A 524 5.84 2.98 30.46
N SER A 525 5.99 3.51 29.24
CA SER A 525 7.22 3.52 28.47
C SER A 525 7.63 4.95 28.16
N VAL A 526 8.91 5.27 28.32
CA VAL A 526 9.51 6.52 27.85
C VAL A 526 10.60 6.22 26.85
N VAL A 527 10.65 6.97 25.75
CA VAL A 527 11.74 6.95 24.77
C VAL A 527 12.32 8.35 24.66
N TYR A 528 13.64 8.47 24.51
CA TYR A 528 14.30 9.76 24.27
C TYR A 528 15.25 9.70 23.09
N GLU A 529 15.46 10.85 22.44
CA GLU A 529 16.40 11.00 21.33
C GLU A 529 17.19 12.30 21.44
N VAL A 530 18.43 12.24 20.94
CA VAL A 530 19.31 13.39 20.73
C VAL A 530 19.66 13.44 19.24
N GLU A 531 19.11 14.42 18.55
CA GLU A 531 19.23 14.57 17.10
C GLU A 531 20.43 15.44 16.73
N LYS A 532 21.12 15.04 15.66
CA LYS A 532 22.15 15.86 15.01
C LYS A 532 21.47 16.89 14.12
N ALA A 533 22.18 17.98 13.80
CA ALA A 533 21.66 19.03 12.93
C ALA A 533 21.23 18.50 11.56
N PHE A 534 21.99 17.56 10.98
CA PHE A 534 21.75 17.03 9.64
C PHE A 534 21.97 15.51 9.61
N SER A 535 21.07 14.81 8.92
CA SER A 535 21.20 13.39 8.62
C SER A 535 20.82 13.11 7.17
N TRP A 536 21.56 12.23 6.49
CA TRP A 536 21.15 11.74 5.18
C TRP A 536 19.93 10.81 5.32
N GLY A 537 18.93 11.04 4.48
CA GLY A 537 17.81 10.12 4.26
C GLY A 537 18.07 9.21 3.06
N TYR A 538 18.49 9.79 1.93
CA TYR A 538 18.82 9.08 0.70
C TYR A 538 19.75 9.89 -0.23
N PRO A 539 20.82 9.28 -0.81
CA PRO A 539 21.19 7.88 -0.70
C PRO A 539 21.82 7.55 0.65
N SER A 540 21.52 6.35 1.13
CA SER A 540 22.22 5.76 2.28
C SER A 540 23.45 5.00 1.84
N ALA A 541 24.38 4.74 2.76
CA ALA A 541 25.54 3.89 2.49
C ALA A 541 25.08 2.49 2.04
N GLY A 542 25.62 2.01 0.92
CA GLY A 542 25.21 0.75 0.28
C GLY A 542 23.92 0.83 -0.53
N GLY A 543 23.24 1.99 -0.53
CA GLY A 543 22.01 2.22 -1.30
C GLY A 543 22.28 2.35 -2.80
N GLN A 544 21.21 2.55 -3.56
CA GLN A 544 21.27 2.56 -5.02
C GLN A 544 20.48 3.74 -5.61
N LEU A 545 21.08 4.44 -6.58
CA LEU A 545 20.46 5.45 -7.43
C LEU A 545 20.30 4.92 -8.85
N ASP A 546 19.22 5.32 -9.51
CA ASP A 546 18.95 4.98 -10.90
C ASP A 546 19.82 5.80 -11.85
N SER A 547 20.52 5.14 -12.77
CA SER A 547 21.25 5.81 -13.86
C SER A 547 20.29 6.28 -14.95
N GLY A 548 20.63 7.40 -15.62
CA GLY A 548 19.85 7.94 -16.75
C GLY A 548 18.44 8.44 -16.39
N ARG A 549 18.05 8.43 -15.11
CA ARG A 549 16.73 8.82 -14.62
C ARG A 549 16.83 9.81 -13.47
N LYS A 550 15.72 10.49 -13.18
CA LYS A 550 15.60 11.43 -12.08
C LYS A 550 15.50 10.67 -10.75
N ASN A 551 16.37 11.03 -9.81
CA ASN A 551 16.40 10.52 -8.44
C ASN A 551 16.07 11.66 -7.47
N ARG A 552 15.20 11.38 -6.50
CA ARG A 552 14.90 12.32 -5.41
C ARG A 552 15.79 12.01 -4.21
N LEU A 553 16.79 12.85 -4.01
CA LEU A 553 17.70 12.82 -2.86
C LEU A 553 16.99 13.39 -1.64
N ARG A 554 17.29 12.91 -0.43
CA ARG A 554 16.58 13.29 0.80
C ARG A 554 17.53 13.47 1.99
N TRP A 555 17.20 14.41 2.86
CA TRP A 555 17.88 14.62 4.14
C TRP A 555 16.88 15.06 5.22
N LEU A 556 17.33 14.99 6.46
CA LEU A 556 16.53 15.23 7.66
C LEU A 556 17.16 16.36 8.43
N LEU A 557 16.31 17.19 9.04
CA LEU A 557 16.66 18.36 9.81
C LEU A 557 16.36 18.08 11.30
N PRO A 558 17.03 18.81 12.21
CA PRO A 558 16.54 20.15 12.49
C PRO A 558 17.65 21.22 12.34
N VAL A 559 18.33 21.30 11.18
CA VAL A 559 19.19 22.45 10.87
C VAL A 559 18.40 23.75 11.01
N GLN A 560 19.08 24.82 11.43
CA GLN A 560 18.51 26.16 11.59
C GLN A 560 17.62 26.57 10.40
N ASN A 561 16.46 27.14 10.71
CA ASN A 561 15.51 27.62 9.71
C ASN A 561 16.18 28.62 8.75
N GLY A 562 16.01 28.41 7.45
CA GLY A 562 16.64 29.21 6.39
C GLY A 562 18.08 28.82 6.03
N ALA A 563 18.66 27.77 6.63
CA ALA A 563 19.98 27.28 6.25
C ALA A 563 20.02 26.84 4.78
N LYS A 564 21.11 27.20 4.10
CA LYS A 564 21.39 26.85 2.71
C LYS A 564 22.64 26.00 2.60
N GLY A 565 22.63 25.03 1.70
CA GLY A 565 23.75 24.13 1.46
C GLY A 565 24.21 24.07 0.01
N LYS A 566 25.42 23.57 -0.18
CA LYS A 566 25.97 23.16 -1.48
C LYS A 566 26.03 21.64 -1.55
N LEU A 567 25.38 21.06 -2.56
CA LEU A 567 25.33 19.63 -2.78
C LEU A 567 26.35 19.21 -3.83
N GLU A 568 27.21 18.26 -3.47
CA GLU A 568 28.28 17.78 -4.34
C GLU A 568 28.27 16.25 -4.45
N PHE A 569 28.80 15.76 -5.58
CA PHE A 569 28.85 14.35 -5.96
C PHE A 569 30.23 14.01 -6.54
N LYS A 570 30.71 12.79 -6.31
CA LYS A 570 31.91 12.27 -6.99
C LYS A 570 31.80 10.77 -7.24
N TRP A 571 32.48 10.30 -8.28
CA TRP A 571 32.72 8.87 -8.49
C TRP A 571 33.81 8.37 -7.55
N ALA A 572 33.65 7.14 -7.04
CA ALA A 572 34.63 6.52 -6.16
C ALA A 572 35.90 6.08 -6.91
N SER A 573 35.79 5.74 -8.19
CA SER A 573 36.92 5.42 -9.06
C SER A 573 37.61 6.69 -9.60
N GLY A 574 38.94 6.72 -9.59
CA GLY A 574 39.73 7.71 -10.33
C GLY A 574 40.03 9.05 -9.65
N GLY A 575 39.86 9.18 -8.32
CA GLY A 575 40.24 10.41 -7.61
C GLY A 575 39.45 11.66 -8.03
N ALA A 576 38.21 11.46 -8.50
CA ALA A 576 37.41 12.49 -9.15
C ALA A 576 37.14 13.71 -8.24
N GLN A 577 37.32 14.91 -8.81
CA GLN A 577 36.91 16.15 -8.19
C GLN A 577 35.41 16.16 -7.92
N TRP A 578 35.01 16.81 -6.83
CA TRP A 578 33.60 17.01 -6.47
C TRP A 578 32.89 17.83 -7.56
N LEU A 579 31.87 17.23 -8.18
CA LEU A 579 30.94 17.91 -9.06
C LEU A 579 29.83 18.55 -8.24
N THR A 580 29.58 19.83 -8.45
CA THR A 580 28.46 20.53 -7.81
C THR A 580 27.16 20.17 -8.53
N LEU A 581 26.20 19.59 -7.80
CA LEU A 581 24.86 19.30 -8.29
C LEU A 581 23.92 20.50 -8.09
N GLY A 582 24.15 21.28 -7.03
CA GLY A 582 23.42 22.52 -6.77
C GLY A 582 24.05 23.35 -5.65
N GLU A 583 23.85 24.67 -5.74
CA GLU A 583 24.32 25.65 -4.76
C GLU A 583 23.13 26.38 -4.13
N ASN A 584 23.34 26.94 -2.93
CA ASN A 584 22.33 27.72 -2.21
C ASN A 584 20.98 26.98 -2.02
N ILE A 585 21.03 25.65 -1.90
CA ILE A 585 19.86 24.79 -1.75
C ILE A 585 19.26 25.04 -0.36
N SER A 586 17.98 25.40 -0.29
CA SER A 586 17.28 25.52 0.99
C SER A 586 17.18 24.16 1.65
N LEU A 587 17.74 24.00 2.84
CA LEU A 587 17.68 22.72 3.55
C LEU A 587 16.27 22.38 4.02
N SER A 588 15.40 23.39 4.19
CA SER A 588 13.97 23.20 4.46
C SER A 588 13.19 22.53 3.32
N ALA A 589 13.79 22.40 2.13
CA ALA A 589 13.19 21.63 1.05
C ALA A 589 13.27 20.12 1.30
N GLU A 590 14.18 19.67 2.18
CA GLU A 590 14.43 18.28 2.57
C GLU A 590 14.75 17.28 1.44
N ALA A 591 14.74 17.76 0.20
CA ALA A 591 14.95 16.96 -0.98
C ALA A 591 15.57 17.77 -2.12
N PHE A 592 16.27 17.07 -3.00
CA PHE A 592 16.81 17.61 -4.24
C PHE A 592 16.69 16.56 -5.35
N ASP A 593 16.23 16.97 -6.52
CA ASP A 593 16.06 16.07 -7.65
C ASP A 593 17.27 16.16 -8.59
N ALA A 594 17.94 15.03 -8.85
CA ALA A 594 19.13 14.96 -9.70
C ALA A 594 19.07 13.80 -10.70
N VAL A 595 19.71 13.96 -11.86
CA VAL A 595 19.89 12.89 -12.86
C VAL A 595 21.38 12.54 -12.92
N PHE A 596 21.67 11.24 -12.94
CA PHE A 596 23.05 10.74 -13.01
C PHE A 596 23.33 10.13 -14.39
N PRO A 597 24.59 10.16 -14.87
CA PRO A 597 24.97 9.53 -16.13
C PRO A 597 24.52 8.07 -16.22
N ASP A 598 24.20 7.60 -17.44
CA ASP A 598 23.81 6.22 -17.67
C ASP A 598 25.01 5.26 -17.60
N THR A 599 25.54 5.08 -16.38
CA THR A 599 26.69 4.24 -16.09
C THR A 599 26.57 3.67 -14.69
N MET A 600 27.05 2.45 -14.52
CA MET A 600 27.10 1.79 -13.24
C MET A 600 28.46 1.99 -12.56
N ALA A 601 28.48 2.66 -11.40
CA ALA A 601 29.69 2.85 -10.60
C ALA A 601 29.37 3.23 -9.15
N LEU A 602 30.34 2.99 -8.25
CA LEU A 602 30.25 3.49 -6.88
C LEU A 602 30.48 4.99 -6.85
N ALA A 603 29.74 5.68 -6.00
CA ALA A 603 29.79 7.12 -5.83
C ALA A 603 29.66 7.54 -4.37
N GLN A 604 29.96 8.81 -4.11
CA GLN A 604 29.80 9.46 -2.81
C GLN A 604 29.20 10.85 -3.02
N MET A 605 28.44 11.33 -2.03
CA MET A 605 27.87 12.67 -2.00
C MET A 605 28.24 13.39 -0.72
N ARG A 606 28.16 14.73 -0.75
CA ARG A 606 28.25 15.55 0.45
C ARG A 606 27.38 16.78 0.38
N MET A 607 26.89 17.20 1.54
CA MET A 607 26.21 18.47 1.75
C MET A 607 27.15 19.38 2.55
N VAL A 608 27.46 20.56 2.01
CA VAL A 608 28.29 21.57 2.67
C VAL A 608 27.39 22.69 3.17
N VAL A 609 27.39 22.95 4.49
CA VAL A 609 26.54 23.95 5.15
C VAL A 609 27.43 24.85 5.99
N GLY A 610 27.75 26.05 5.50
CA GLY A 610 28.78 26.88 6.14
C GLY A 610 30.13 26.17 6.16
N SER A 611 30.67 25.92 7.36
CA SER A 611 31.91 25.15 7.58
C SER A 611 31.68 23.65 7.75
N GLU A 612 30.44 23.22 7.95
CA GLU A 612 30.10 21.81 8.20
C GLU A 612 29.99 21.02 6.90
N ILE A 613 30.49 19.78 6.92
CA ILE A 613 30.48 18.87 5.78
C ILE A 613 29.83 17.56 6.20
N TYR A 614 28.73 17.21 5.54
CA TYR A 614 27.99 15.96 5.77
C TYR A 614 28.15 15.03 4.58
N GLU A 615 29.06 14.07 4.66
CA GLU A 615 29.28 13.08 3.60
C GLU A 615 28.37 11.85 3.74
N THR A 616 27.97 11.27 2.61
CA THR A 616 27.39 9.93 2.58
C THR A 616 28.49 8.88 2.69
N GLY A 617 28.12 7.64 3.03
CA GLY A 617 28.92 6.48 2.64
C GLY A 617 28.90 6.26 1.12
N LEU A 618 29.62 5.24 0.65
CA LEU A 618 29.56 4.84 -0.76
C LEU A 618 28.19 4.24 -1.11
N PHE A 619 27.63 4.62 -2.26
CA PHE A 619 26.40 4.05 -2.82
C PHE A 619 26.60 3.73 -4.31
N MET A 620 25.71 2.93 -4.89
CA MET A 620 25.76 2.55 -6.30
C MET A 620 24.91 3.51 -7.13
N VAL A 621 25.42 3.99 -8.26
CA VAL A 621 24.57 4.47 -9.35
C VAL A 621 24.52 3.34 -10.38
N GLY A 622 23.35 3.01 -10.95
CA GLY A 622 23.25 2.00 -12.01
C GLY A 622 21.83 1.81 -12.56
N PRO A 623 21.68 1.07 -13.67
CA PRO A 623 20.38 0.85 -14.30
C PRO A 623 19.62 -0.32 -13.64
N THR A 624 18.30 -0.30 -13.74
CA THR A 624 17.49 -1.53 -13.60
C THR A 624 17.51 -2.30 -14.92
N LEU A 625 18.01 -3.54 -14.91
CA LEU A 625 18.09 -4.35 -16.13
C LEU A 625 16.73 -4.97 -16.52
N PRO A 626 16.31 -4.90 -17.80
CA PRO A 626 15.18 -5.68 -18.30
C PRO A 626 15.62 -7.11 -18.64
N LEU A 627 15.28 -8.07 -17.79
CA LEU A 627 15.47 -9.50 -18.05
C LEU A 627 14.43 -10.00 -19.07
N LYS A 628 14.87 -10.79 -20.06
CA LYS A 628 14.02 -11.33 -21.13
C LYS A 628 14.25 -12.82 -21.33
N VAL A 629 13.23 -13.50 -21.86
CA VAL A 629 13.33 -14.89 -22.31
C VAL A 629 13.74 -14.93 -23.77
N GLY A 630 14.85 -15.61 -24.03
CA GLY A 630 15.38 -15.87 -25.35
C GLY A 630 14.67 -17.03 -26.04
N TYR A 631 14.57 -18.18 -25.40
CA TYR A 631 13.81 -19.32 -25.93
C TYR A 631 13.54 -20.32 -24.82
N GLN A 632 12.59 -21.23 -25.06
CA GLN A 632 12.43 -22.47 -24.31
C GLN A 632 12.26 -23.65 -25.28
N CYS A 633 13.32 -24.43 -25.47
CA CYS A 633 13.42 -25.49 -26.46
C CYS A 633 13.80 -26.80 -25.76
N GLY A 634 12.89 -27.79 -25.74
CA GLY A 634 13.13 -29.07 -25.07
C GLY A 634 13.49 -28.86 -23.59
N GLU A 635 14.66 -29.38 -23.18
CA GLU A 635 15.20 -29.29 -21.82
C GLU A 635 15.90 -27.95 -21.52
N GLU A 636 16.08 -27.08 -22.50
CA GLU A 636 16.82 -25.83 -22.34
C GLU A 636 15.92 -24.60 -22.41
N PHE A 637 16.30 -23.56 -21.68
CA PHE A 637 15.79 -22.23 -21.87
C PHE A 637 16.90 -21.19 -21.72
N MET A 638 16.76 -20.08 -22.43
CA MET A 638 17.73 -19.00 -22.43
C MET A 638 17.12 -17.74 -21.84
N LEU A 639 17.89 -17.06 -20.99
CA LEU A 639 17.60 -15.72 -20.50
C LEU A 639 18.67 -14.75 -20.98
N PHE A 640 18.29 -13.51 -21.25
CA PHE A 640 19.23 -12.47 -21.66
C PHE A 640 18.81 -11.07 -21.21
N TRP A 641 19.76 -10.14 -21.17
CA TRP A 641 19.58 -8.75 -20.75
C TRP A 641 20.55 -7.84 -21.52
N PRO A 642 20.34 -6.51 -21.56
CA PRO A 642 21.33 -5.60 -22.16
C PRO A 642 22.58 -5.47 -21.28
N LYS A 643 23.74 -5.21 -21.90
CA LYS A 643 24.98 -4.92 -21.17
C LYS A 643 24.84 -3.59 -20.42
N ALA A 644 25.05 -3.59 -19.11
CA ALA A 644 25.17 -2.37 -18.33
C ALA A 644 26.58 -1.76 -18.48
N ALA A 645 26.65 -0.48 -18.84
CA ALA A 645 27.92 0.23 -18.88
C ALA A 645 28.56 0.28 -17.49
N GLY A 646 29.82 -0.13 -17.38
CA GLY A 646 30.54 -0.21 -16.10
C GLY A 646 30.39 -1.53 -15.34
N ALA A 647 29.44 -2.40 -15.69
CA ALA A 647 29.28 -3.71 -15.06
C ALA A 647 30.36 -4.71 -15.51
N ASP A 648 30.99 -5.38 -14.54
CA ASP A 648 32.02 -6.39 -14.77
C ASP A 648 31.41 -7.79 -14.96
N ARG A 649 30.34 -8.08 -14.20
CA ARG A 649 29.64 -9.39 -14.14
C ARG A 649 28.15 -9.20 -13.84
N TYR A 650 27.40 -10.29 -13.93
CA TYR A 650 25.97 -10.38 -13.61
C TYR A 650 25.71 -11.56 -12.69
N GLN A 651 24.84 -11.36 -11.69
CA GLN A 651 24.32 -12.39 -10.80
C GLN A 651 22.93 -12.77 -11.28
N VAL A 652 22.75 -14.06 -11.57
CA VAL A 652 21.45 -14.67 -11.85
C VAL A 652 20.88 -15.22 -10.55
N TYR A 653 19.60 -14.97 -10.35
CA TYR A 653 18.82 -15.45 -9.22
C TYR A 653 17.74 -16.41 -9.71
N ALA A 654 17.44 -17.42 -8.90
CA ALA A 654 16.30 -18.31 -9.07
C ALA A 654 15.47 -18.31 -7.78
N MET A 655 14.18 -18.57 -7.88
CA MET A 655 13.32 -18.64 -6.70
C MET A 655 13.60 -19.89 -5.87
N GLY A 656 14.16 -19.71 -4.68
CA GLY A 656 14.40 -20.74 -3.68
C GLY A 656 13.13 -21.10 -2.89
N THR A 657 13.30 -21.58 -1.66
CA THR A 657 12.16 -22.00 -0.82
C THR A 657 11.27 -20.81 -0.44
N GLN A 658 11.86 -19.70 0.01
CA GLN A 658 11.12 -18.52 0.47
C GLN A 658 11.48 -17.24 -0.29
N TYR A 659 12.71 -17.15 -0.79
CA TYR A 659 13.25 -15.96 -1.44
C TYR A 659 14.00 -16.31 -2.73
N LEU A 660 14.29 -15.31 -3.53
CA LEU A 660 15.27 -15.42 -4.61
C LEU A 660 16.68 -15.68 -4.05
N GLU A 661 17.34 -16.68 -4.60
CA GLU A 661 18.67 -17.12 -4.21
C GLU A 661 19.63 -17.02 -5.40
N PRO A 662 20.90 -16.62 -5.17
CA PRO A 662 21.91 -16.57 -6.23
C PRO A 662 22.20 -17.98 -6.75
N THR A 663 22.04 -18.20 -8.07
CA THR A 663 22.22 -19.53 -8.70
C THR A 663 23.45 -19.59 -9.61
N ALA A 664 23.78 -18.49 -10.30
CA ALA A 664 24.92 -18.42 -11.21
C ALA A 664 25.45 -16.99 -11.35
N GLN A 665 26.71 -16.86 -11.77
CA GLN A 665 27.27 -15.57 -12.16
C GLN A 665 28.01 -15.69 -13.49
N THR A 666 27.88 -14.67 -14.34
CA THR A 666 28.46 -14.66 -15.70
C THR A 666 29.00 -13.27 -16.06
N THR A 667 30.01 -13.21 -16.93
CA THR A 667 30.46 -11.96 -17.58
C THR A 667 29.65 -11.64 -18.84
N ASP A 668 28.94 -12.63 -19.37
CA ASP A 668 28.08 -12.49 -20.54
C ASP A 668 26.71 -11.90 -20.15
N THR A 669 25.97 -11.46 -21.14
CA THR A 669 24.60 -10.95 -21.04
C THR A 669 23.53 -12.00 -21.34
N VAL A 670 23.97 -13.25 -21.46
CA VAL A 670 23.15 -14.43 -21.78
C VAL A 670 23.45 -15.53 -20.77
N VAL A 671 22.41 -16.29 -20.40
CA VAL A 671 22.56 -17.56 -19.69
C VAL A 671 21.61 -18.59 -20.30
N ILE A 672 22.13 -19.80 -20.53
CA ILE A 672 21.36 -20.96 -20.98
C ILE A 672 21.29 -21.92 -19.79
N LEU A 673 20.08 -22.34 -19.43
CA LEU A 673 19.81 -23.16 -18.25
C LEU A 673 19.06 -24.43 -18.65
N GLN A 674 19.35 -25.53 -17.96
CA GLN A 674 18.70 -26.83 -18.14
C GLN A 674 17.53 -26.95 -17.15
N LYS A 675 16.33 -27.29 -17.63
CA LYS A 675 15.12 -27.49 -16.82
C LYS A 675 15.31 -28.58 -15.75
N SER A 676 16.01 -29.65 -16.11
CA SER A 676 16.34 -30.75 -15.19
C SER A 676 17.22 -30.34 -14.00
N GLN A 677 18.07 -29.32 -14.17
CA GLN A 677 18.95 -28.79 -13.13
C GLN A 677 18.33 -27.60 -12.38
N GLN A 678 17.41 -26.88 -13.03
CA GLN A 678 16.80 -25.65 -12.53
C GLN A 678 15.27 -25.76 -12.64
N PRO A 679 14.61 -26.53 -11.76
CA PRO A 679 13.17 -26.82 -11.87
C PRO A 679 12.27 -25.61 -11.57
N GLY A 680 12.83 -24.54 -10.97
CA GLY A 680 12.10 -23.29 -10.74
C GLY A 680 11.81 -22.54 -12.05
N VAL A 681 10.73 -21.78 -12.07
CA VAL A 681 10.32 -20.98 -13.25
C VAL A 681 10.58 -19.48 -13.13
N HIS A 682 10.97 -19.02 -11.93
CA HIS A 682 11.12 -17.60 -11.60
C HIS A 682 12.59 -17.21 -11.53
N TYR A 683 12.98 -16.21 -12.33
CA TYR A 683 14.37 -15.75 -12.44
C TYR A 683 14.48 -14.23 -12.43
N ALA A 684 15.61 -13.74 -11.92
CA ALA A 684 15.97 -12.33 -11.94
C ALA A 684 17.49 -12.17 -12.17
N VAL A 685 17.93 -10.96 -12.55
CA VAL A 685 19.36 -10.65 -12.74
C VAL A 685 19.74 -9.33 -12.07
N ALA A 686 20.94 -9.24 -11.52
CA ALA A 686 21.52 -7.98 -11.06
C ALA A 686 22.93 -7.80 -11.64
N PRO A 687 23.31 -6.58 -12.09
CA PRO A 687 24.69 -6.30 -12.49
C PRO A 687 25.61 -6.19 -11.26
N LEU A 688 26.92 -6.37 -11.47
CA LEU A 688 27.96 -6.23 -10.45
C LEU A 688 29.09 -5.32 -10.92
N VAL A 689 29.57 -4.49 -10.00
CA VAL A 689 30.79 -3.69 -10.17
C VAL A 689 31.68 -3.90 -8.95
N ASN A 690 32.92 -4.34 -9.15
CA ASN A 690 33.86 -4.64 -8.05
C ASN A 690 33.25 -5.54 -6.95
N GLY A 691 32.43 -6.53 -7.36
CA GLY A 691 31.74 -7.44 -6.44
C GLY A 691 30.56 -6.85 -5.66
N LYS A 692 30.20 -5.57 -5.87
CA LYS A 692 29.00 -4.94 -5.31
C LYS A 692 27.82 -5.09 -6.27
N LEU A 693 26.66 -5.47 -5.72
CA LEU A 693 25.42 -5.66 -6.48
C LEU A 693 24.78 -4.30 -6.82
N GLY A 694 24.37 -4.17 -8.08
CA GLY A 694 23.41 -3.15 -8.51
C GLY A 694 21.98 -3.58 -8.28
N GLN A 695 21.04 -2.87 -8.89
CA GLN A 695 19.63 -3.15 -8.73
C GLN A 695 19.24 -4.42 -9.46
N ARG A 696 18.50 -5.29 -8.77
CA ARG A 696 17.96 -6.50 -9.36
C ARG A 696 16.81 -6.14 -10.31
N SER A 697 16.72 -6.85 -11.43
CA SER A 697 15.58 -6.80 -12.32
C SER A 697 14.27 -7.22 -11.62
N LEU A 698 13.16 -6.93 -12.30
CA LEU A 698 11.92 -7.67 -12.04
C LEU A 698 12.16 -9.16 -12.22
N THR A 699 11.45 -9.95 -11.42
CA THR A 699 11.45 -11.39 -11.54
C THR A 699 10.46 -11.80 -12.61
N LEU A 700 10.92 -12.59 -13.57
CA LEU A 700 10.06 -13.11 -14.62
C LEU A 700 9.77 -14.58 -14.35
N ASN A 701 8.55 -15.01 -14.68
CA ASN A 701 8.24 -16.40 -14.90
C ASN A 701 8.48 -16.73 -16.38
N TYR A 702 9.48 -17.57 -16.68
CA TYR A 702 9.94 -17.75 -18.06
C TYR A 702 8.90 -18.47 -18.94
N THR A 703 8.00 -19.25 -18.34
CA THR A 703 6.97 -20.00 -19.08
C THR A 703 5.79 -19.11 -19.47
N GLN A 704 5.64 -17.95 -18.83
CA GLN A 704 4.52 -17.02 -19.02
C GLN A 704 4.84 -15.85 -19.95
N GLN A 705 6.06 -15.77 -20.49
CA GLN A 705 6.46 -14.66 -21.37
C GLN A 705 5.94 -14.77 -22.81
N GLY A 706 5.21 -15.85 -23.14
CA GLY A 706 4.70 -16.07 -24.51
C GLY A 706 5.78 -16.39 -25.55
N VAL A 707 7.00 -16.73 -25.12
CA VAL A 707 8.11 -17.13 -26.00
C VAL A 707 8.18 -18.65 -26.02
N GLY A 708 7.97 -19.29 -27.17
CA GLY A 708 8.17 -20.73 -27.35
C GLY A 708 9.65 -21.07 -27.60
N CYS A 709 9.90 -22.03 -28.48
CA CYS A 709 11.25 -22.25 -29.00
C CYS A 709 11.57 -21.17 -30.05
N TYR A 710 12.11 -20.03 -29.58
CA TYR A 710 12.39 -18.79 -30.31
C TYR A 710 11.19 -18.02 -30.86
N ILE A 711 10.08 -18.70 -31.18
CA ILE A 711 8.91 -18.08 -31.80
C ILE A 711 8.00 -17.46 -30.72
N ILE A 712 7.63 -16.20 -30.91
CA ILE A 712 6.60 -15.51 -30.14
C ILE A 712 5.25 -15.66 -30.85
N SER A 713 5.22 -15.39 -32.15
CA SER A 713 4.03 -15.56 -32.97
C SER A 713 4.38 -15.86 -34.42
N PHE A 714 3.51 -16.59 -35.09
CA PHE A 714 3.52 -16.81 -36.53
C PHE A 714 2.06 -16.90 -36.95
N LEU A 715 1.55 -15.91 -37.69
CA LEU A 715 0.13 -15.80 -38.01
C LEU A 715 -0.05 -15.25 -39.43
N PRO A 716 -1.11 -15.65 -40.16
CA PRO A 716 -1.48 -14.99 -41.40
C PRO A 716 -1.99 -13.58 -41.12
N ARG A 717 -1.62 -12.61 -41.96
CA ARG A 717 -2.11 -11.22 -41.81
C ARG A 717 -3.61 -11.12 -42.09
N HIS A 718 -4.07 -11.91 -43.06
CA HIS A 718 -5.47 -12.11 -43.38
C HIS A 718 -5.73 -13.60 -43.61
N PHE A 719 -6.81 -14.13 -43.03
CA PHE A 719 -7.21 -15.53 -43.24
C PHE A 719 -7.65 -15.83 -44.67
N VAL A 720 -8.18 -14.82 -45.37
CA VAL A 720 -8.61 -14.89 -46.77
C VAL A 720 -8.08 -13.66 -47.49
N SER A 721 -7.34 -13.83 -48.59
CA SER A 721 -6.76 -12.72 -49.33
C SER A 721 -6.29 -13.15 -50.73
N ASP A 722 -6.15 -12.19 -51.64
CA ASP A 722 -5.47 -12.32 -52.92
C ASP A 722 -3.94 -12.20 -52.82
N THR A 723 -3.39 -12.19 -51.60
CA THR A 723 -1.96 -12.33 -51.32
C THR A 723 -1.75 -13.22 -50.10
N ALA A 724 -0.70 -14.04 -50.12
CA ALA A 724 -0.36 -14.91 -49.01
C ALA A 724 0.71 -14.24 -48.13
N LEU A 725 0.26 -13.41 -47.19
CA LEU A 725 1.12 -12.70 -46.24
C LEU A 725 1.03 -13.29 -44.83
N LEU A 726 2.20 -13.59 -44.25
CA LEU A 726 2.33 -14.09 -42.88
C LEU A 726 3.28 -13.21 -42.08
N ASP A 727 2.93 -12.92 -40.84
CA ASP A 727 3.75 -12.18 -39.90
C ASP A 727 4.40 -13.13 -38.91
N LEU A 728 5.74 -13.13 -38.88
CA LEU A 728 6.56 -13.89 -37.94
C LEU A 728 7.20 -12.94 -36.93
N GLN A 729 7.04 -13.23 -35.65
CA GLN A 729 7.80 -12.61 -34.58
C GLN A 729 8.58 -13.66 -33.81
N ILE A 730 9.89 -13.44 -33.71
CA ILE A 730 10.80 -14.23 -32.87
C ILE A 730 11.29 -13.38 -31.70
N SER A 731 11.80 -14.03 -30.65
CA SER A 731 12.41 -13.37 -29.50
C SER A 731 13.83 -12.88 -29.78
N THR A 732 14.63 -13.66 -30.51
CA THR A 732 16.05 -13.37 -30.80
C THR A 732 16.56 -14.22 -31.95
N GLY A 733 17.54 -13.71 -32.70
CA GLY A 733 18.32 -14.48 -33.69
C GLY A 733 19.54 -15.19 -33.10
N PHE A 734 19.82 -15.03 -31.80
CA PHE A 734 20.96 -15.65 -31.13
C PHE A 734 20.90 -17.17 -31.22
N GLY A 735 22.02 -17.84 -31.54
CA GLY A 735 22.06 -19.31 -31.64
C GLY A 735 21.35 -19.91 -32.86
N ILE A 736 20.66 -19.11 -33.67
CA ILE A 736 20.04 -19.53 -34.94
C ILE A 736 21.08 -19.49 -36.06
N GLU A 737 21.15 -20.55 -36.86
CA GLU A 737 21.97 -20.62 -38.08
C GLU A 737 21.15 -20.25 -39.31
N ALA A 738 19.94 -20.79 -39.44
CA ALA A 738 19.06 -20.54 -40.57
C ALA A 738 17.58 -20.62 -40.20
N MET A 739 16.74 -19.90 -40.94
CA MET A 739 15.29 -19.95 -40.84
C MET A 739 14.67 -20.04 -42.24
N TYR A 740 13.56 -20.76 -42.35
CA TYR A 740 12.87 -21.00 -43.62
C TYR A 740 11.36 -20.93 -43.43
N LEU A 741 10.66 -20.26 -44.33
CA LEU A 741 9.22 -20.47 -44.52
C LEU A 741 9.05 -21.74 -45.36
N GLU A 742 8.34 -22.70 -44.82
CA GLU A 742 7.94 -23.92 -45.52
C GLU A 742 6.45 -23.90 -45.83
N LYS A 743 6.10 -24.45 -46.99
CA LYS A 743 4.72 -24.64 -47.44
C LYS A 743 4.46 -26.12 -47.62
N LYS A 744 3.27 -26.58 -47.25
CA LYS A 744 2.84 -27.97 -47.46
C LYS A 744 2.42 -28.16 -48.91
N ILE A 745 3.15 -28.99 -49.65
CA ILE A 745 2.90 -29.34 -51.05
C ILE A 745 2.81 -30.85 -51.15
N ALA A 746 1.68 -31.36 -51.66
CA ALA A 746 1.40 -32.81 -51.73
C ALA A 746 1.58 -33.53 -50.37
N GLY A 747 1.16 -32.89 -49.27
CA GLY A 747 1.24 -33.43 -47.92
C GLY A 747 2.61 -33.29 -47.23
N VAL A 748 3.63 -32.79 -47.92
CA VAL A 748 5.00 -32.63 -47.38
C VAL A 748 5.38 -31.15 -47.35
N PHE A 749 5.97 -30.70 -46.24
CA PHE A 749 6.49 -29.34 -46.15
C PHE A 749 7.79 -29.17 -46.93
N GLN A 750 7.82 -28.15 -47.78
CA GLN A 750 8.96 -27.78 -48.62
C GLN A 750 9.33 -26.31 -48.37
N THR A 751 10.62 -26.00 -48.32
CA THR A 751 11.11 -24.62 -48.19
C THR A 751 10.75 -23.80 -49.42
N ILE A 752 10.09 -22.66 -49.20
CA ILE A 752 9.72 -21.73 -50.27
C ILE A 752 10.45 -20.37 -50.17
N GLN A 753 10.91 -20.00 -48.97
CA GLN A 753 11.60 -18.73 -48.75
C GLN A 753 12.60 -18.87 -47.59
N PRO A 754 13.90 -18.56 -47.79
CA PRO A 754 14.84 -18.38 -46.69
C PRO A 754 14.56 -17.06 -45.95
N ILE A 755 14.72 -17.05 -44.63
CA ILE A 755 14.52 -15.87 -43.78
C ILE A 755 15.86 -15.48 -43.19
N ALA A 756 16.26 -14.22 -43.40
CA ALA A 756 17.55 -13.72 -42.92
C ALA A 756 17.62 -13.73 -41.39
N VAL A 757 18.71 -14.28 -40.85
CA VAL A 757 18.99 -14.30 -39.41
C VAL A 757 19.87 -13.10 -39.06
N GLY A 758 19.46 -12.32 -38.06
CA GLY A 758 20.18 -11.13 -37.61
C GLY A 758 19.58 -10.52 -36.35
N GLN A 759 19.75 -9.21 -36.18
CA GLN A 759 19.14 -8.47 -35.06
C GLN A 759 17.64 -8.20 -35.25
N GLN A 760 17.13 -8.33 -36.48
CA GLN A 760 15.71 -8.20 -36.77
C GLN A 760 14.93 -9.37 -36.18
N THR A 761 13.82 -9.07 -35.52
CA THR A 761 12.99 -10.07 -34.82
C THR A 761 11.53 -10.11 -35.31
N LYS A 762 11.15 -9.21 -36.21
CA LYS A 762 9.83 -9.16 -36.84
C LYS A 762 9.98 -9.25 -38.35
N PHE A 763 9.22 -10.12 -38.98
CA PHE A 763 9.31 -10.41 -40.41
C PHE A 763 7.91 -10.45 -41.02
N ALA A 764 7.74 -9.77 -42.15
CA ALA A 764 6.61 -9.97 -43.03
C ALA A 764 7.07 -10.90 -44.15
N LEU A 765 6.42 -12.05 -44.27
CA LEU A 765 6.76 -13.12 -45.19
C LEU A 765 5.67 -13.22 -46.26
N GLN A 766 6.08 -13.51 -47.49
CA GLN A 766 5.15 -13.61 -48.62
C GLN A 766 5.44 -14.89 -49.39
N ASP A 767 4.42 -15.72 -49.58
CA ASP A 767 4.48 -16.74 -50.62
C ASP A 767 4.27 -16.04 -51.98
N ALA A 768 5.29 -16.11 -52.84
CA ALA A 768 5.25 -15.54 -54.18
C ALA A 768 4.41 -16.38 -55.17
N ALA A 769 4.14 -17.65 -54.83
CA ALA A 769 3.37 -18.58 -55.66
C ALA A 769 2.35 -19.39 -54.82
N PRO A 770 1.38 -18.73 -54.18
CA PRO A 770 0.32 -19.41 -53.44
C PRO A 770 -0.57 -20.22 -54.38
N VAL A 771 -1.06 -21.37 -53.92
CA VAL A 771 -2.01 -22.20 -54.68
C VAL A 771 -3.41 -21.67 -54.37
N SER A 772 -4.29 -21.56 -55.37
CA SER A 772 -5.68 -21.14 -55.11
C SER A 772 -6.33 -22.05 -54.07
N GLY A 773 -6.98 -21.43 -53.08
CA GLY A 773 -7.60 -22.13 -51.95
C GLY A 773 -6.69 -22.19 -50.73
N ARG A 774 -6.83 -23.27 -49.94
CA ARG A 774 -6.15 -23.41 -48.66
C ARG A 774 -4.66 -23.68 -48.84
N ASN A 775 -3.81 -22.85 -48.24
CA ASN A 775 -2.37 -23.07 -48.15
C ASN A 775 -1.98 -23.22 -46.68
N GLU A 776 -1.14 -24.20 -46.38
CA GLU A 776 -0.62 -24.47 -45.04
C GLU A 776 0.88 -24.17 -45.01
N TYR A 777 1.31 -23.42 -43.99
CA TYR A 777 2.67 -22.94 -43.81
C TYR A 777 3.19 -23.27 -42.42
N ARG A 778 4.51 -23.34 -42.31
CA ARG A 778 5.22 -23.37 -41.01
C ARG A 778 6.58 -22.70 -41.15
N ILE A 779 7.16 -22.32 -40.03
CA ILE A 779 8.55 -21.90 -39.95
C ILE A 779 9.40 -23.11 -39.56
N LYS A 780 10.50 -23.33 -40.29
CA LYS A 780 11.58 -24.23 -39.91
C LYS A 780 12.77 -23.41 -39.44
N MET A 781 13.26 -23.69 -38.24
CA MET A 781 14.47 -23.06 -37.69
C MET A 781 15.55 -24.12 -37.48
N VAL A 782 16.78 -23.75 -37.82
CA VAL A 782 17.98 -24.56 -37.59
C VAL A 782 18.91 -23.77 -36.69
N THR A 783 19.26 -24.36 -35.54
CA THR A 783 20.23 -23.77 -34.61
C THR A 783 21.65 -24.05 -35.06
N LYS A 784 22.62 -23.29 -34.54
CA LYS A 784 24.07 -23.52 -34.77
C LYS A 784 24.56 -24.88 -34.25
N ALA A 785 23.79 -25.55 -33.40
CA ALA A 785 24.06 -26.91 -32.93
C ALA A 785 23.49 -27.99 -33.89
N GLY A 786 22.83 -27.59 -34.99
CA GLY A 786 22.18 -28.48 -35.95
C GLY A 786 20.77 -28.93 -35.55
N THR A 787 20.27 -28.57 -34.36
CA THR A 787 18.92 -28.92 -33.92
C THR A 787 17.87 -28.15 -34.72
N ILE A 788 16.79 -28.85 -35.11
CA ILE A 788 15.70 -28.32 -35.93
C ILE A 788 14.44 -28.15 -35.09
N PHE A 789 13.77 -27.01 -35.24
CA PHE A 789 12.49 -26.72 -34.61
C PHE A 789 11.49 -26.22 -35.65
N TYR A 790 10.20 -26.44 -35.37
CA TYR A 790 9.11 -25.98 -36.22
C TYR A 790 8.13 -25.11 -35.43
N SER A 791 7.55 -24.11 -36.09
CA SER A 791 6.35 -23.44 -35.57
C SER A 791 5.15 -24.38 -35.60
N GLN A 792 4.04 -23.95 -35.00
CA GLN A 792 2.73 -24.47 -35.35
C GLN A 792 2.43 -24.28 -36.85
N GLU A 793 1.58 -25.13 -37.41
CA GLU A 793 1.09 -25.01 -38.79
C GLU A 793 0.03 -23.90 -38.84
N GLU A 794 0.19 -22.95 -39.75
CA GLU A 794 -0.78 -21.88 -40.00
C GLU A 794 -1.39 -22.04 -41.38
N ALA A 795 -2.67 -21.71 -41.51
CA ALA A 795 -3.37 -21.80 -42.79
C ALA A 795 -4.02 -20.47 -43.16
N LEU A 796 -3.93 -20.14 -44.46
CA LEU A 796 -4.70 -19.05 -45.07
C LEU A 796 -5.29 -19.52 -46.40
N PHE A 797 -6.32 -18.83 -46.86
CA PHE A 797 -6.97 -19.07 -48.13
C PHE A 797 -6.56 -18.00 -49.13
N TYR A 798 -5.84 -18.42 -50.17
CA TYR A 798 -5.49 -17.55 -51.29
C TYR A 798 -6.64 -17.56 -52.31
N THR A 799 -7.31 -16.41 -52.44
CA THR A 799 -8.48 -16.23 -53.30
C THR A 799 -8.21 -15.13 -54.34
N PRO A 800 -7.63 -15.46 -55.50
CA PRO A 800 -7.48 -14.48 -56.57
C PRO A 800 -8.84 -14.03 -57.10
N LYS A 801 -8.89 -12.87 -57.78
CA LYS A 801 -10.09 -12.10 -58.17
C LYS A 801 -11.24 -12.84 -58.88
N ASN A 802 -11.05 -14.10 -59.31
CA ASN A 802 -12.09 -14.92 -59.96
C ASN A 802 -12.14 -16.37 -59.43
N TYR A 803 -11.75 -16.58 -58.17
CA TYR A 803 -11.71 -17.91 -57.56
C TYR A 803 -12.57 -17.96 -56.30
N ILE A 804 -13.29 -19.07 -56.15
CA ILE A 804 -14.02 -19.42 -54.94
C ILE A 804 -13.62 -20.81 -54.49
N GLN A 805 -13.53 -20.99 -53.18
CA GLN A 805 -13.34 -22.30 -52.57
C GLN A 805 -14.62 -22.71 -51.87
N VAL A 806 -15.09 -23.92 -52.14
CA VAL A 806 -16.22 -24.50 -51.42
C VAL A 806 -15.76 -25.73 -50.66
N TYR A 807 -16.03 -25.78 -49.35
CA TYR A 807 -15.62 -26.91 -48.51
C TYR A 807 -16.61 -27.17 -47.35
N PRO A 808 -16.69 -28.41 -46.83
CA PRO A 808 -16.07 -29.60 -47.39
C PRO A 808 -16.69 -29.95 -48.76
N ASN A 809 -15.89 -30.57 -49.63
CA ASN A 809 -16.34 -31.03 -50.96
C ASN A 809 -15.55 -32.29 -51.34
N PRO A 810 -16.16 -33.49 -51.33
CA PRO A 810 -17.59 -33.77 -51.12
C PRO A 810 -18.09 -33.42 -49.70
N ASN A 811 -19.38 -33.11 -49.56
CA ASN A 811 -20.07 -32.89 -48.28
C ASN A 811 -21.21 -33.89 -48.10
N LEU A 812 -21.68 -34.11 -46.87
CA LEU A 812 -22.89 -34.90 -46.63
C LEU A 812 -24.14 -34.10 -47.00
N ALA A 813 -25.11 -34.73 -47.64
CA ALA A 813 -26.43 -34.13 -47.84
C ALA A 813 -27.07 -33.75 -46.50
N GLY A 814 -27.45 -32.48 -46.34
CA GLY A 814 -27.98 -31.93 -45.10
C GLY A 814 -26.95 -31.25 -44.19
N GLY A 815 -25.66 -31.32 -44.53
CA GLY A 815 -24.59 -30.57 -43.86
C GLY A 815 -24.46 -29.11 -44.33
N GLU A 816 -23.54 -28.37 -43.73
CA GLU A 816 -23.19 -27.00 -44.13
C GLU A 816 -22.01 -26.98 -45.10
N LEU A 817 -22.05 -26.06 -46.07
CA LEU A 817 -20.96 -25.75 -46.99
C LEU A 817 -20.45 -24.34 -46.69
N ASN A 818 -19.15 -24.22 -46.57
CA ASN A 818 -18.45 -22.94 -46.48
C ASN A 818 -17.99 -22.52 -47.87
N ILE A 819 -18.30 -21.28 -48.25
CA ILE A 819 -17.91 -20.66 -49.50
C ILE A 819 -16.99 -19.50 -49.17
N ILE A 820 -15.74 -19.60 -49.61
CA ILE A 820 -14.72 -18.58 -49.38
C ILE A 820 -14.53 -17.76 -50.66
N THR A 821 -14.62 -16.45 -50.52
CA THR A 821 -14.45 -15.46 -51.59
C THR A 821 -13.42 -14.41 -51.17
N GLN A 822 -12.78 -13.73 -52.14
CA GLN A 822 -11.91 -12.58 -51.83
C GLN A 822 -12.70 -11.43 -51.16
N ASP A 823 -13.91 -11.19 -51.66
CA ASP A 823 -14.81 -10.13 -51.23
C ASP A 823 -15.51 -10.48 -49.91
N ASP A 824 -15.55 -9.52 -48.98
CA ASP A 824 -16.28 -9.57 -47.71
C ASP A 824 -17.64 -8.85 -47.78
N GLY A 825 -17.97 -8.23 -48.91
CA GLY A 825 -19.27 -7.66 -49.21
C GLY A 825 -20.40 -8.68 -49.39
N LEU A 826 -21.61 -8.19 -49.67
CA LEU A 826 -22.79 -9.02 -49.85
C LEU A 826 -22.73 -9.76 -51.19
N ASN A 827 -22.76 -11.10 -51.16
CA ASN A 827 -22.76 -11.92 -52.36
C ASN A 827 -24.07 -12.70 -52.52
N SER A 828 -24.60 -12.73 -53.75
CA SER A 828 -25.71 -13.60 -54.14
C SER A 828 -25.17 -14.97 -54.58
N ILE A 829 -25.63 -16.02 -53.93
CA ILE A 829 -25.13 -17.40 -54.08
C ILE A 829 -26.25 -18.27 -54.61
N PHE A 830 -26.05 -18.91 -55.75
CA PHE A 830 -27.03 -19.76 -56.43
C PHE A 830 -26.51 -21.19 -56.54
N LEU A 831 -27.29 -22.17 -56.07
CA LEU A 831 -26.97 -23.59 -56.16
C LEU A 831 -27.83 -24.25 -57.26
N TYR A 832 -27.19 -24.81 -58.28
CA TYR A 832 -27.83 -25.47 -59.42
C TYR A 832 -27.56 -26.98 -59.43
N ASP A 833 -28.50 -27.78 -59.91
CA ASP A 833 -28.24 -29.20 -60.19
C ASP A 833 -27.51 -29.43 -61.52
N GLN A 834 -27.19 -30.68 -61.85
CA GLN A 834 -26.52 -31.05 -63.11
C GLN A 834 -27.31 -30.69 -64.38
N MET A 835 -28.62 -30.47 -64.28
CA MET A 835 -29.48 -30.07 -65.40
C MET A 835 -29.58 -28.53 -65.52
N GLY A 836 -28.90 -27.78 -64.66
CA GLY A 836 -28.93 -26.32 -64.62
C GLY A 836 -30.18 -25.74 -63.96
N ARG A 837 -30.96 -26.56 -63.22
CA ARG A 837 -32.13 -26.06 -62.47
C ARG A 837 -31.66 -25.43 -61.17
N LEU A 838 -32.14 -24.23 -60.86
CA LEU A 838 -31.87 -23.56 -59.60
C LEU A 838 -32.56 -24.32 -58.46
N ILE A 839 -31.77 -24.76 -57.48
CA ILE A 839 -32.23 -25.49 -56.30
C ILE A 839 -32.48 -24.53 -55.15
N ARG A 840 -31.56 -23.59 -54.93
CA ARG A 840 -31.65 -22.61 -53.85
C ARG A 840 -30.79 -21.39 -54.10
N GLU A 841 -31.18 -20.28 -53.52
CA GLU A 841 -30.47 -19.00 -53.52
C GLU A 841 -30.20 -18.54 -52.07
N TYR A 842 -29.05 -17.92 -51.85
CA TYR A 842 -28.65 -17.30 -50.60
C TYR A 842 -28.09 -15.90 -50.86
N SER A 843 -28.14 -15.04 -49.85
CA SER A 843 -27.44 -13.75 -49.83
C SER A 843 -26.70 -13.63 -48.51
N GLN A 844 -25.37 -13.54 -48.56
CA GLN A 844 -24.52 -13.50 -47.37
C GLN A 844 -23.30 -12.62 -47.58
N ASP A 845 -22.90 -11.92 -46.52
CA ASP A 845 -21.70 -11.10 -46.42
C ASP A 845 -20.58 -11.84 -45.66
N GLY A 846 -19.40 -11.22 -45.59
CA GLY A 846 -18.20 -11.76 -44.94
C GLY A 846 -17.39 -12.72 -45.83
N SER A 847 -16.07 -12.81 -45.62
CA SER A 847 -15.18 -13.60 -46.51
C SER A 847 -15.43 -15.12 -46.49
N ILE A 848 -16.13 -15.64 -45.47
CA ILE A 848 -16.57 -17.03 -45.36
C ILE A 848 -18.08 -17.04 -45.19
N LYS A 849 -18.78 -17.57 -46.20
CA LYS A 849 -20.25 -17.69 -46.22
C LYS A 849 -20.63 -19.14 -45.93
N VAL A 850 -21.68 -19.35 -45.14
CA VAL A 850 -22.11 -20.69 -44.71
C VAL A 850 -23.51 -20.97 -45.25
N ILE A 851 -23.62 -21.90 -46.19
CA ILE A 851 -24.91 -22.32 -46.73
C ILE A 851 -25.28 -23.73 -46.24
N ASP A 852 -26.52 -23.95 -45.82
CA ASP A 852 -26.97 -25.30 -45.47
C ASP A 852 -27.36 -26.09 -46.73
N THR A 853 -27.31 -27.42 -46.65
CA THR A 853 -27.77 -28.30 -47.73
C THR A 853 -28.97 -29.14 -47.29
N LYS A 854 -29.70 -28.69 -46.27
CA LYS A 854 -30.83 -29.44 -45.70
C LYS A 854 -31.95 -29.58 -46.72
N GLY A 855 -32.38 -30.81 -46.96
CA GLY A 855 -33.42 -31.13 -47.94
C GLY A 855 -32.94 -31.17 -49.39
N ILE A 856 -31.64 -31.10 -49.63
CA ILE A 856 -31.02 -31.29 -50.94
C ILE A 856 -30.57 -32.74 -51.06
N SER A 857 -30.97 -33.42 -52.13
CA SER A 857 -30.60 -34.82 -52.36
C SER A 857 -29.09 -34.98 -52.61
N PRO A 858 -28.50 -36.16 -52.33
CA PRO A 858 -27.16 -36.50 -52.81
C PRO A 858 -27.04 -36.36 -54.34
N GLY A 859 -25.92 -35.82 -54.81
CA GLY A 859 -25.70 -35.52 -56.22
C GLY A 859 -24.59 -34.48 -56.46
N ALA A 860 -24.29 -34.20 -57.73
CA ALA A 860 -23.37 -33.11 -58.07
C ALA A 860 -24.14 -31.82 -58.39
N TYR A 861 -23.66 -30.70 -57.87
CA TYR A 861 -24.26 -29.39 -57.98
C TYR A 861 -23.21 -28.36 -58.44
N PHE A 862 -23.67 -27.22 -58.95
CA PHE A 862 -22.85 -26.07 -59.27
C PHE A 862 -23.28 -24.88 -58.41
N ILE A 863 -22.34 -24.29 -57.69
CA ILE A 863 -22.54 -23.03 -56.98
C ILE A 863 -22.04 -21.91 -57.88
N LYS A 864 -22.85 -20.88 -58.05
CA LYS A 864 -22.49 -19.62 -58.68
C LYS A 864 -22.59 -18.50 -57.64
N VAL A 865 -21.54 -17.70 -57.52
CA VAL A 865 -21.48 -16.56 -56.60
C VAL A 865 -21.29 -15.29 -57.42
N PHE A 866 -22.17 -14.31 -57.17
CA PHE A 866 -22.10 -12.99 -57.76
C PHE A 866 -21.69 -11.98 -56.68
N SER A 867 -20.68 -11.16 -56.96
CA SER A 867 -20.38 -9.97 -56.14
C SER A 867 -21.31 -8.81 -56.45
N GLU A 868 -21.35 -7.80 -55.57
CA GLU A 868 -22.08 -6.55 -55.82
C GLU A 868 -21.62 -5.88 -57.13
N GLU A 869 -20.34 -6.04 -57.50
CA GLU A 869 -19.78 -5.56 -58.76
C GLU A 869 -20.19 -6.42 -59.98
N GLY A 870 -20.98 -7.48 -59.78
CA GLY A 870 -21.49 -8.36 -60.84
C GLY A 870 -20.50 -9.43 -61.32
N ALA A 871 -19.36 -9.60 -60.65
CA ALA A 871 -18.37 -10.62 -61.01
C ALA A 871 -18.90 -12.02 -60.67
N LEU A 872 -18.93 -12.91 -61.67
CA LEU A 872 -19.40 -14.28 -61.51
C LEU A 872 -18.23 -15.24 -61.26
N THR A 873 -18.31 -15.98 -60.16
CA THR A 873 -17.43 -17.11 -59.88
C THR A 873 -18.26 -18.37 -59.66
N GLN A 874 -17.71 -19.54 -59.98
CA GLN A 874 -18.46 -20.80 -59.86
C GLN A 874 -17.58 -21.96 -59.41
N ALA A 875 -18.19 -22.91 -58.69
CA ALA A 875 -17.56 -24.13 -58.22
C ALA A 875 -18.52 -25.31 -58.31
N ARG A 876 -17.98 -26.50 -58.59
CA ARG A 876 -18.73 -27.75 -58.53
C ARG A 876 -18.66 -28.33 -57.12
N VAL A 877 -19.79 -28.77 -56.58
CA VAL A 877 -19.91 -29.43 -55.27
C VAL A 877 -20.51 -30.82 -55.43
N ILE A 878 -20.05 -31.78 -54.64
CA ILE A 878 -20.62 -33.12 -54.55
C ILE A 878 -21.25 -33.29 -53.17
N LEU A 879 -22.53 -33.65 -53.13
CA LEU A 879 -23.25 -34.06 -51.92
C LEU A 879 -23.38 -35.59 -51.91
N LEU A 880 -22.94 -36.21 -50.82
CA LEU A 880 -22.97 -37.66 -50.58
C LEU A 880 -24.24 -38.10 -49.84
#